data_AF-A0A9R1H8F2-F1
#
_entry.id   AF-A0A9R1H8F2-F1
#
_cell.length_a   1.000
_cell.length_b   1.000
_cell.length_c   1.000
_cell.angle_alpha   90.00
_cell.angle_beta   90.00
_cell.angle_gamma   90.00
#
_symmetry.space_group_name_H-M   'P 1'
#
loop_
_entity.id
_entity.type
_entity.pdbx_description
1 polymer ?
#
loop_
_entity_poly.entity_id
_entity_poly.type
_entity_poly.pdbx_seq_one_letter_code
_entity_poly.pdbx_strand_id
1 'polypeptide(L)'
;MGSQNKMRASESARELLMMAAREGDSARLNHPLGNHDATVVVPMPEVVVNIDDIDSLTVSRVEDSVLHVVAASARGDNAEFLESASVIHSKAKHLLDASNSKGDTPLHCAARAGRIKMVSHIIYLATAEEGGDARVKAVLRKQNKKGETALHEALRLADRKMARAMVDTLMEVDAELARLPIANGTSPLYLAVSLGRDDIAELLYSKDKELSYSGPDGQNVLHVAVLRSQGMTNKLLEWNMDLCKQGDQRNGSTPLHFAASCGFDQAVASLINADKYSAYRPDNTGSFPIHVASKASVVRVLLEKCPDCLELQDAQGRTFLHVVIRDKKGTLFRFVSGLFRASHQVLRFASIMDMHDNEGNTCLHLAVLAGSVPTLHCLLGNKEIQMNLPNNNGQTALDLALHKRPKGSVHFGLDSWYQIHSLLVATGAKYGAHLKEHGPILNEKEEEDKINGYTPTIGIVSALLVTVSFTAAFTVPGGYRGEDAQQKGGTPVLAQNYSFVVFIVANNLALLCSALSLASLMYAGFTSIDLRIRSKAFVLSIVFLNSSGRSMVAAFSVGIYAVLAPVARAVALITMACSTIMLLDIGWFVYMATAAQLVHFNRLRMRQCFRFALTMVATLLVSLWPYAITVSILIYTRIYGIH
;
A
#
# COMPACT_ATOMS: atom_id res chain seq x y z
N MET A 1 28.23 61.82 20.42
CA MET A 1 29.37 60.87 20.27
C MET A 1 29.60 59.97 21.50
N GLY A 2 29.21 60.34 22.73
CA GLY A 2 29.43 59.51 23.92
C GLY A 2 28.58 58.22 24.03
N SER A 3 27.35 58.21 23.53
CA SER A 3 26.45 57.03 23.60
C SER A 3 26.88 55.89 22.65
N GLN A 4 27.25 56.21 21.40
CA GLN A 4 27.74 55.21 20.42
C GLN A 4 29.09 54.58 20.81
N ASN A 5 29.99 55.33 21.46
CA ASN A 5 31.27 54.79 21.94
C ASN A 5 31.09 53.88 23.16
N LYS A 6 30.14 54.17 24.07
CA LYS A 6 29.78 53.25 25.17
C LYS A 6 29.16 51.95 24.65
N MET A 7 28.27 52.06 23.65
CA MET A 7 27.63 50.89 23.03
C MET A 7 28.66 49.98 22.35
N ARG A 8 29.56 50.54 21.53
CA ARG A 8 30.67 49.79 20.90
C ARG A 8 31.65 49.16 21.90
N ALA A 9 31.96 49.85 23.00
CA ALA A 9 32.82 49.31 24.05
C ALA A 9 32.16 48.13 24.79
N SER A 10 30.84 48.22 25.05
CA SER A 10 30.08 47.12 25.66
C SER A 10 29.95 45.90 24.74
N GLU A 11 29.82 46.14 23.44
CA GLU A 11 29.71 45.09 22.42
C GLU A 11 31.06 44.37 22.24
N SER A 12 32.17 45.12 22.21
CA SER A 12 33.52 44.55 22.18
C SER A 12 33.85 43.75 23.44
N ALA A 13 33.48 44.23 24.63
CA ALA A 13 33.67 43.49 25.89
C ALA A 13 32.84 42.19 25.93
N ARG A 14 31.62 42.22 25.40
CA ARG A 14 30.75 41.04 25.28
C ARG A 14 31.32 40.01 24.31
N GLU A 15 31.82 40.43 23.15
CA GLU A 15 32.48 39.54 22.19
C GLU A 15 33.70 38.86 22.80
N LEU A 16 34.53 39.60 23.55
CA LEU A 16 35.70 39.05 24.23
C LEU A 16 35.32 38.04 25.32
N LEU A 17 34.27 38.30 26.09
CA LEU A 17 33.73 37.35 27.08
C LEU A 17 33.19 36.07 26.42
N MET A 18 32.51 36.21 25.29
CA MET A 18 31.99 35.06 24.54
C MET A 18 33.11 34.25 23.88
N MET A 19 34.19 34.88 23.42
CA MET A 19 35.39 34.19 22.94
C MET A 19 36.10 33.44 24.08
N ALA A 20 36.30 34.09 25.23
CA ALA A 20 36.91 33.46 26.40
C ALA A 20 36.09 32.24 26.90
N ALA A 21 34.76 32.34 26.88
CA ALA A 21 33.86 31.24 27.20
C ALA A 21 33.92 30.06 26.22
N ARG A 22 34.17 30.32 24.93
CA ARG A 22 34.37 29.27 23.91
C ARG A 22 35.74 28.60 24.03
N GLU A 23 36.74 29.33 24.50
CA GLU A 23 38.11 28.86 24.70
C GLU A 23 38.30 28.15 26.05
N GLY A 24 37.41 28.37 27.02
CA GLY A 24 37.54 27.84 28.38
C GLY A 24 38.59 28.58 29.21
N ASP A 25 38.94 29.80 28.83
CA ASP A 25 39.99 30.60 29.49
C ASP A 25 39.46 31.23 30.79
N SER A 26 39.60 30.48 31.89
CA SER A 26 39.16 30.90 33.23
C SER A 26 39.88 32.18 33.70
N ALA A 27 41.11 32.42 33.27
CA ALA A 27 41.88 33.62 33.62
C ALA A 27 41.33 34.87 32.92
N ARG A 28 40.99 34.78 31.62
CA ARG A 28 40.31 35.85 30.86
C ARG A 28 38.86 36.07 31.26
N LEU A 29 38.20 35.09 31.87
CA LEU A 29 36.90 35.26 32.50
C LEU A 29 37.02 35.86 33.92
N ASN A 30 38.17 35.71 34.56
CA ASN A 30 38.47 36.31 35.86
C ASN A 30 38.83 37.80 35.75
N HIS A 31 39.62 38.18 34.75
CA HIS A 31 40.14 39.54 34.54
C HIS A 31 39.11 40.65 34.18
N PRO A 32 37.87 40.39 33.70
CA PRO A 32 36.86 41.43 33.41
C PRO A 32 35.83 41.62 34.52
N LEU A 33 35.85 40.79 35.57
CA LEU A 33 34.85 40.77 36.64
C LEU A 33 35.53 41.02 38.00
N GLY A 34 36.47 41.96 38.05
CA GLY A 34 37.14 42.39 39.28
C GLY A 34 36.44 43.61 39.87
N ASN A 35 35.89 43.45 41.07
CA ASN A 35 35.58 44.48 42.07
C ASN A 35 35.29 45.91 41.58
N HIS A 36 34.02 46.23 41.36
CA HIS A 36 33.51 47.58 41.64
C HIS A 36 32.12 47.48 42.27
N ASP A 37 32.07 47.24 43.58
CA ASP A 37 31.06 47.93 44.38
C ASP A 37 31.52 49.40 44.53
N ALA A 38 30.58 50.30 44.26
CA ALA A 38 30.47 51.66 44.76
C ALA A 38 31.78 52.46 45.01
N THR A 39 32.16 53.35 44.08
CA THR A 39 32.36 54.80 44.38
C THR A 39 32.75 55.62 43.13
N VAL A 40 31.88 56.60 42.81
CA VAL A 40 32.17 58.04 42.50
C VAL A 40 32.97 58.33 41.21
N VAL A 41 32.49 59.12 40.23
CA VAL A 41 32.14 60.56 40.31
C VAL A 41 30.90 60.92 39.46
N VAL A 42 29.95 61.61 40.10
CA VAL A 42 28.81 62.37 39.52
C VAL A 42 29.24 63.85 39.40
N PRO A 43 28.74 64.67 38.46
CA PRO A 43 27.57 65.50 38.78
C PRO A 43 26.53 65.61 37.64
N MET A 44 25.25 65.48 38.00
CA MET A 44 24.11 65.98 37.20
C MET A 44 23.93 67.50 37.42
N PRO A 45 23.17 68.21 36.57
CA PRO A 45 21.71 68.27 36.78
C PRO A 45 20.86 68.01 35.53
N GLU A 46 19.71 67.38 35.79
CA GLU A 46 18.40 67.47 35.10
C GLU A 46 18.32 67.28 33.58
N VAL A 47 17.79 66.13 33.13
CA VAL A 47 16.43 65.98 32.56
C VAL A 47 16.06 64.50 32.59
N VAL A 48 14.87 64.23 33.13
CA VAL A 48 14.18 62.94 33.25
C VAL A 48 14.02 62.25 31.89
N VAL A 49 14.52 61.01 31.74
CA VAL A 49 13.94 59.99 30.84
C VAL A 49 14.10 58.60 31.46
N ASN A 50 13.04 57.82 31.33
CA ASN A 50 12.67 56.58 32.00
C ASN A 50 13.65 55.39 31.85
N ILE A 51 13.51 54.49 32.82
CA ILE A 51 13.97 53.09 32.86
C ILE A 51 13.27 52.29 31.74
N ASP A 52 13.90 51.22 31.29
CA ASP A 52 13.51 50.26 30.22
C ASP A 52 14.27 50.50 28.91
N ASP A 53 15.24 49.62 28.61
CA ASP A 53 15.74 49.24 27.26
C ASP A 53 17.25 48.89 27.28
N ILE A 54 17.56 47.65 27.68
CA ILE A 54 18.79 46.96 27.21
C ILE A 54 18.44 45.59 26.59
N ASP A 55 17.16 45.39 26.25
CA ASP A 55 16.70 44.29 25.40
C ASP A 55 16.67 44.77 23.94
N SER A 56 17.84 44.89 23.30
CA SER A 56 17.99 44.69 21.85
C SER A 56 19.35 45.19 21.38
N LEU A 57 20.14 44.28 20.80
CA LEU A 57 20.69 44.41 19.44
C LEU A 57 21.63 43.22 19.17
N THR A 58 21.39 42.59 18.04
CA THR A 58 21.72 41.20 17.69
C THR A 58 22.82 41.11 16.64
N VAL A 59 23.89 40.33 16.86
CA VAL A 59 24.48 39.43 15.83
C VAL A 59 25.18 38.21 16.49
N SER A 60 24.39 37.21 16.92
CA SER A 60 24.56 35.79 16.54
C SER A 60 23.43 34.93 17.13
N ARG A 61 22.25 34.96 16.50
CA ARG A 61 21.12 33.99 16.50
C ARG A 61 20.69 33.15 17.72
N VAL A 62 21.28 33.24 18.91
CA VAL A 62 20.74 32.66 20.15
C VAL A 62 21.16 33.59 21.30
N GLU A 63 20.22 34.05 22.12
CA GLU A 63 20.50 34.84 23.33
C GLU A 63 21.12 33.97 24.43
N ASP A 64 22.20 33.27 24.10
CA ASP A 64 22.91 32.41 25.03
C ASP A 64 23.71 33.27 26.01
N SER A 65 23.56 33.03 27.32
CA SER A 65 24.45 33.62 28.31
C SER A 65 25.85 33.01 28.22
N VAL A 66 26.84 33.65 28.83
CA VAL A 66 28.23 33.14 28.90
C VAL A 66 28.25 31.70 29.46
N LEU A 67 27.40 31.40 30.44
CA LEU A 67 27.29 30.07 31.04
C LEU A 67 26.64 29.04 30.09
N HIS A 68 25.72 29.44 29.20
CA HIS A 68 25.18 28.55 28.17
C HIS A 68 26.27 28.12 27.18
N VAL A 69 27.16 29.05 26.80
CA VAL A 69 28.25 28.78 25.86
C VAL A 69 29.28 27.82 26.47
N VAL A 70 29.68 28.06 27.73
CA VAL A 70 30.56 27.14 28.47
C VAL A 70 29.91 25.75 28.60
N ALA A 71 28.63 25.70 28.96
CA ALA A 71 27.88 24.46 29.13
C ALA A 71 27.71 23.65 27.83
N ALA A 72 27.50 24.32 26.69
CA ALA A 72 27.32 23.69 25.38
C ALA A 72 28.65 23.33 24.68
N SER A 73 29.80 23.74 25.23
CA SER A 73 31.08 23.64 24.55
C SER A 73 31.51 22.19 24.29
N ALA A 74 32.17 21.96 23.16
CA ALA A 74 32.63 20.63 22.74
C ALA A 74 33.66 20.02 23.71
N ARG A 75 34.30 20.85 24.53
CA ARG A 75 35.28 20.49 25.56
C ARG A 75 34.76 20.74 26.98
N GLY A 76 33.45 20.85 27.16
CA GLY A 76 32.84 21.21 28.45
C GLY A 76 33.21 20.30 29.63
N ASP A 77 33.63 19.06 29.37
CA ASP A 77 34.07 18.13 30.42
C ASP A 77 35.54 18.31 30.87
N ASN A 78 36.29 19.22 30.23
CA ASN A 78 37.66 19.56 30.61
C ASN A 78 37.67 20.45 31.87
N ALA A 79 38.70 20.31 32.70
CA ALA A 79 38.84 21.07 33.95
C ALA A 79 38.76 22.59 33.74
N GLU A 80 39.32 23.11 32.65
CA GLU A 80 39.30 24.54 32.27
C GLU A 80 37.87 25.10 32.11
N PHE A 81 36.96 24.33 31.50
CA PHE A 81 35.57 24.74 31.31
C PHE A 81 34.76 24.61 32.60
N LEU A 82 35.06 23.62 33.44
CA LEU A 82 34.44 23.48 34.77
C LEU A 82 34.87 24.62 35.70
N GLU A 83 36.15 24.99 35.68
CA GLU A 83 36.68 26.15 36.42
C GLU A 83 36.06 27.45 35.89
N SER A 84 35.95 27.61 34.57
CA SER A 84 35.26 28.74 33.95
C SER A 84 33.81 28.85 34.42
N ALA A 85 33.09 27.73 34.52
CA ALA A 85 31.72 27.71 35.08
C ALA A 85 31.68 28.12 36.56
N SER A 86 32.64 27.68 37.39
CA SER A 86 32.77 28.10 38.79
C SER A 86 33.05 29.60 38.92
N VAL A 87 33.95 30.14 38.11
CA VAL A 87 34.29 31.56 38.09
C VAL A 87 33.05 32.38 37.72
N ILE A 88 32.33 31.99 36.66
CA ILE A 88 31.10 32.67 36.24
C ILE A 88 30.04 32.63 37.35
N HIS A 89 29.85 31.47 37.99
CA HIS A 89 28.89 31.31 39.09
C HIS A 89 29.21 32.19 40.31
N SER A 90 30.49 32.27 40.69
CA SER A 90 30.94 33.10 41.83
C SER A 90 30.62 34.58 41.65
N LYS A 91 30.62 35.06 40.39
CA LYS A 91 30.38 36.46 40.02
C LYS A 91 28.93 36.75 39.67
N ALA A 92 28.21 35.78 39.11
CA ALA A 92 26.85 35.97 38.61
C ALA A 92 25.99 34.71 38.84
N LYS A 93 25.62 34.46 40.10
CA LYS A 93 24.78 33.32 40.54
C LYS A 93 23.48 33.17 39.74
N HIS A 94 22.84 34.29 39.41
CA HIS A 94 21.57 34.32 38.65
C HIS A 94 21.65 33.68 37.26
N LEU A 95 22.86 33.50 36.69
CA LEU A 95 23.03 32.89 35.37
C LEU A 95 22.73 31.39 35.32
N LEU A 96 22.68 30.70 36.46
CA LEU A 96 22.20 29.30 36.51
C LEU A 96 20.74 29.17 36.10
N ASP A 97 19.92 30.16 36.43
CA ASP A 97 18.49 30.21 36.12
C ASP A 97 18.17 30.93 34.81
N ALA A 98 19.16 31.58 34.21
CA ALA A 98 19.00 32.35 32.99
C ALA A 98 18.51 31.43 31.87
N SER A 99 17.54 31.92 31.10
CA SER A 99 16.97 31.21 29.96
C SER A 99 17.34 31.91 28.67
N ASN A 100 17.81 31.16 27.67
CA ASN A 100 18.10 31.71 26.35
C ASN A 100 16.80 31.94 25.53
N SER A 101 16.94 32.33 24.26
CA SER A 101 15.80 32.59 23.37
C SER A 101 14.86 31.39 23.15
N LYS A 102 15.31 30.16 23.41
CA LYS A 102 14.51 28.92 23.38
C LYS A 102 13.92 28.55 24.75
N GLY A 103 14.23 29.31 25.79
CA GLY A 103 13.90 29.00 27.17
C GLY A 103 14.85 27.98 27.80
N ASP A 104 15.90 27.55 27.10
CA ASP A 104 16.86 26.58 27.64
C ASP A 104 17.68 27.25 28.75
N THR A 105 17.95 26.52 29.83
CA THR A 105 18.93 26.90 30.85
C THR A 105 20.32 26.34 30.49
N PRO A 106 21.41 26.76 31.15
CA PRO A 106 22.74 26.17 30.91
C PRO A 106 22.74 24.65 31.11
N LEU A 107 21.92 24.14 32.03
CA LEU A 107 21.74 22.71 32.25
C LEU A 107 21.14 21.99 31.02
N HIS A 108 20.14 22.59 30.34
CA HIS A 108 19.60 22.04 29.10
C HIS A 108 20.67 21.96 28.01
N CYS A 109 21.50 22.99 27.89
CA CYS A 109 22.61 23.02 26.94
C CYS A 109 23.67 21.96 27.23
N ALA A 110 24.06 21.77 28.50
CA ALA A 110 24.99 20.72 28.91
C ALA A 110 24.42 19.31 28.66
N ALA A 111 23.15 19.09 28.99
CA ALA A 111 22.47 17.82 28.76
C ALA A 111 22.36 17.50 27.26
N ARG A 112 21.94 18.48 26.44
CA ARG A 112 21.86 18.35 24.98
C ARG A 112 23.22 18.10 24.33
N ALA A 113 24.29 18.68 24.88
CA ALA A 113 25.66 18.49 24.42
C ALA A 113 26.30 17.18 24.93
N GLY A 114 25.65 16.45 25.85
CA GLY A 114 26.15 15.20 26.42
C GLY A 114 27.33 15.37 27.39
N ARG A 115 27.42 16.51 28.08
CA ARG A 115 28.53 16.85 28.99
C ARG A 115 28.23 16.43 30.43
N ILE A 116 28.41 15.14 30.75
CA ILE A 116 28.04 14.60 32.07
C ILE A 116 28.79 15.32 33.20
N LYS A 117 30.10 15.59 33.04
CA LYS A 117 30.87 16.24 34.12
C LYS A 117 30.40 17.68 34.34
N MET A 118 30.09 18.38 33.26
CA MET A 118 29.51 19.73 33.35
C MET A 118 28.12 19.71 33.99
N VAL A 119 27.27 18.71 33.68
CA VAL A 119 25.96 18.54 34.35
C VAL A 119 26.15 18.30 35.85
N SER A 120 27.02 17.37 36.25
CA SER A 120 27.34 17.12 37.66
C SER A 120 27.89 18.37 38.36
N HIS A 121 28.71 19.15 37.66
CA HIS A 121 29.28 20.38 38.20
C HIS A 121 28.24 21.50 38.35
N ILE A 122 27.34 21.67 37.39
CA ILE A 122 26.21 22.61 37.50
C ILE A 122 25.29 22.23 38.68
N ILE A 123 25.04 20.93 38.87
CA ILE A 123 24.28 20.43 40.02
C ILE A 123 25.03 20.75 41.32
N TYR A 124 26.34 20.51 41.38
CA TYR A 124 27.17 20.86 42.54
C TYR A 124 27.13 22.37 42.86
N LEU A 125 27.25 23.23 41.85
CA LEU A 125 27.15 24.68 42.04
C LEU A 125 25.77 25.10 42.59
N ALA A 126 24.69 24.45 42.12
CA ALA A 126 23.34 24.68 42.64
C ALA A 126 23.16 24.17 44.08
N THR A 127 23.81 23.06 44.46
CA THR A 127 23.77 22.55 45.85
C THR A 127 24.47 23.49 46.85
N ALA A 128 25.43 24.27 46.38
CA ALA A 128 26.21 25.21 47.21
C ALA A 128 25.50 26.55 47.45
N GLU A 129 24.33 26.79 46.83
CA GLU A 129 23.52 27.99 47.05
C GLU A 129 22.59 27.88 48.27
N GLU A 130 22.15 29.03 48.80
CA GLU A 130 21.15 29.09 49.87
C GLU A 130 19.84 28.43 49.39
N GLY A 131 19.36 27.42 50.12
CA GLY A 131 18.19 26.62 49.75
C GLY A 131 18.48 25.14 49.45
N GLY A 132 19.76 24.74 49.37
CA GLY A 132 20.19 23.33 49.34
C GLY A 132 19.44 22.45 48.34
N ASP A 133 18.89 21.33 48.79
CA ASP A 133 18.17 20.36 47.94
C ASP A 133 16.95 20.96 47.21
N ALA A 134 16.22 21.88 47.85
CA ALA A 134 15.06 22.51 47.22
C ALA A 134 15.46 23.40 46.03
N ARG A 135 16.62 24.05 46.12
CA ARG A 135 17.18 24.87 45.05
C ARG A 135 17.60 24.03 43.85
N VAL A 136 18.27 22.91 44.11
CA VAL A 136 18.71 21.97 43.06
C VAL A 136 17.52 21.40 42.30
N LYS A 137 16.47 20.98 43.02
CA LYS A 137 15.22 20.52 42.42
C LYS A 137 14.57 21.60 41.56
N ALA A 138 14.55 22.86 41.99
CA ALA A 138 14.03 23.96 41.19
C ALA A 138 14.80 24.15 39.87
N VAL A 139 16.13 24.03 39.90
CA VAL A 139 16.98 24.13 38.69
C VAL A 139 16.75 22.94 37.75
N LEU A 140 16.67 21.71 38.29
CA LEU A 140 16.45 20.49 37.50
C LEU A 140 15.06 20.43 36.86
N ARG A 141 14.03 20.92 37.55
CA ARG A 141 12.62 20.90 37.11
C ARG A 141 12.26 22.06 36.19
N LYS A 142 13.18 23.01 35.95
CA LYS A 142 12.91 24.15 35.07
C LYS A 142 12.67 23.67 33.64
N GLN A 143 11.61 24.20 33.01
CA GLN A 143 11.20 23.82 31.67
C GLN A 143 11.52 24.93 30.66
N ASN A 144 11.93 24.55 29.45
CA ASN A 144 12.13 25.48 28.34
C ASN A 144 10.78 25.90 27.70
N LYS A 145 10.80 26.70 26.61
CA LYS A 145 9.57 27.15 25.92
C LYS A 145 8.73 26.01 25.33
N LYS A 146 9.30 24.81 25.18
CA LYS A 146 8.59 23.60 24.74
C LYS A 146 8.06 22.77 25.92
N GLY A 147 8.27 23.20 27.16
CA GLY A 147 7.93 22.42 28.36
C GLY A 147 8.94 21.31 28.67
N GLU A 148 10.12 21.32 28.06
CA GLU A 148 11.11 20.25 28.22
C GLU A 148 12.06 20.57 29.37
N THR A 149 12.43 19.55 30.14
CA THR A 149 13.50 19.59 31.15
C THR A 149 14.82 19.07 30.58
N ALA A 150 15.93 19.24 31.31
CA ALA A 150 17.23 18.68 30.92
C ALA A 150 17.20 17.15 30.70
N LEU A 151 16.33 16.42 31.41
CA LEU A 151 16.11 14.98 31.21
C LEU A 151 15.61 14.66 29.79
N HIS A 152 14.71 15.48 29.24
CA HIS A 152 14.16 15.29 27.89
C HIS A 152 15.22 15.50 26.80
N GLU A 153 16.14 16.46 27.01
CA GLU A 153 17.29 16.67 26.13
C GLU A 153 18.26 15.48 26.21
N ALA A 154 18.53 14.97 27.41
CA ALA A 154 19.40 13.80 27.61
C ALA A 154 18.86 12.55 26.88
N LEU A 155 17.54 12.34 26.85
CA LEU A 155 16.91 11.22 26.13
C LEU A 155 17.16 11.26 24.62
N ARG A 156 17.39 12.45 24.04
CA ARG A 156 17.61 12.64 22.60
C ARG A 156 19.07 12.52 22.17
N LEU A 157 19.98 12.27 23.11
CA LEU A 157 21.38 12.04 22.80
C LEU A 157 21.55 10.85 21.84
N ALA A 158 22.41 11.06 20.83
CA ALA A 158 22.71 10.05 19.82
C ALA A 158 23.45 8.84 20.44
N ASP A 159 24.38 9.11 21.35
CA ASP A 159 25.10 8.07 22.09
C ASP A 159 24.21 7.49 23.20
N ARG A 160 23.83 6.21 23.04
CA ARG A 160 22.96 5.49 23.97
C ARG A 160 23.57 5.33 25.36
N LYS A 161 24.88 5.09 25.46
CA LYS A 161 25.56 4.89 26.75
C LYS A 161 25.62 6.22 27.51
N MET A 162 25.95 7.30 26.79
CA MET A 162 25.95 8.64 27.34
C MET A 162 24.54 9.08 27.77
N ALA A 163 23.52 8.82 26.95
CA ALA A 163 22.12 9.09 27.29
C ALA A 163 21.71 8.38 28.58
N ARG A 164 22.01 7.08 28.70
CA ARG A 164 21.72 6.28 29.89
C ARG A 164 22.43 6.84 31.12
N ALA A 165 23.73 7.11 31.04
CA ALA A 165 24.50 7.62 32.17
C ALA A 165 24.03 9.02 32.60
N MET A 166 23.73 9.91 31.64
CA MET A 166 23.18 11.24 31.92
C MET A 166 21.82 11.16 32.62
N VAL A 167 20.93 10.28 32.15
CA VAL A 167 19.62 10.03 32.79
C VAL A 167 19.80 9.51 34.21
N ASP A 168 20.72 8.57 34.43
CA ASP A 168 21.02 8.04 35.76
C ASP A 168 21.50 9.15 36.71
N THR A 169 22.46 9.97 36.27
CA THR A 169 22.97 11.11 37.05
C THR A 169 21.89 12.12 37.41
N LEU A 170 20.99 12.45 36.48
CA LEU A 170 19.89 13.39 36.74
C LEU A 170 18.86 12.81 37.72
N MET A 171 18.53 11.51 37.58
CA MET A 171 17.54 10.84 38.43
C MET A 171 18.08 10.45 39.81
N GLU A 172 19.39 10.29 39.99
CA GLU A 172 20.00 10.10 41.31
C GLU A 172 19.77 11.31 42.22
N VAL A 173 19.68 12.50 41.64
CA VAL A 173 19.44 13.75 42.37
C VAL A 173 17.95 14.00 42.55
N ASP A 174 17.15 13.81 41.50
CA ASP A 174 15.69 13.96 41.56
C ASP A 174 14.97 12.94 40.67
N ALA A 175 14.51 11.85 41.28
CA ALA A 175 13.79 10.79 40.57
C ALA A 175 12.44 11.28 40.01
N GLU A 176 11.81 12.29 40.62
CA GLU A 176 10.51 12.82 40.18
C GLU A 176 10.59 13.58 38.86
N LEU A 177 11.79 13.86 38.33
CA LEU A 177 11.96 14.46 36.99
C LEU A 177 11.30 13.61 35.91
N ALA A 178 11.22 12.30 36.11
CA ALA A 178 10.59 11.38 35.18
C ALA A 178 9.05 11.47 35.16
N ARG A 179 8.44 12.19 36.11
CA ARG A 179 6.98 12.43 36.19
C ARG A 179 6.53 13.65 35.39
N LEU A 180 7.44 14.57 35.06
CA LEU A 180 7.12 15.84 34.42
C LEU A 180 6.95 15.68 32.90
N PRO A 181 5.74 15.85 32.34
CA PRO A 181 5.53 15.77 30.91
C PRO A 181 5.96 17.05 30.19
N ILE A 182 6.27 16.92 28.90
CA ILE A 182 6.46 18.02 27.95
C ILE A 182 5.12 18.75 27.74
N ALA A 183 5.15 19.99 27.22
CA ALA A 183 3.94 20.81 26.98
C ALA A 183 2.84 20.13 26.15
N ASN A 184 3.18 19.14 25.32
CA ASN A 184 2.22 18.37 24.53
C ASN A 184 1.67 17.12 25.27
N GLY A 185 1.94 16.97 26.57
CA GLY A 185 1.51 15.83 27.39
C GLY A 185 2.43 14.60 27.31
N THR A 186 3.53 14.66 26.55
CA THR A 186 4.47 13.55 26.39
C THR A 186 5.28 13.32 27.66
N SER A 187 5.17 12.15 28.28
CA SER A 187 6.00 11.80 29.43
C SER A 187 7.43 11.41 29.02
N PRO A 188 8.42 11.55 29.93
CA PRO A 188 9.78 11.05 29.71
C PRO A 188 9.84 9.57 29.32
N LEU A 189 8.97 8.74 29.93
CA LEU A 189 8.88 7.32 29.61
C LEU A 189 8.35 7.10 28.18
N TYR A 190 7.30 7.82 27.78
CA TYR A 190 6.79 7.78 26.41
C TYR A 190 7.89 8.18 25.42
N LEU A 191 8.63 9.27 25.70
CA LEU A 191 9.71 9.73 24.85
C LEU A 191 10.81 8.66 24.70
N ALA A 192 11.26 8.03 25.80
CA ALA A 192 12.27 6.98 25.78
C ALA A 192 11.86 5.80 24.89
N VAL A 193 10.63 5.30 25.04
CA VAL A 193 10.09 4.20 24.22
C VAL A 193 9.91 4.61 22.77
N SER A 194 9.46 5.84 22.50
CA SER A 194 9.31 6.36 21.13
C SER A 194 10.63 6.44 20.38
N LEU A 195 11.74 6.67 21.11
CA LEU A 195 13.12 6.70 20.61
C LEU A 195 13.77 5.31 20.57
N GLY A 196 13.06 4.25 20.98
CA GLY A 196 13.56 2.87 21.04
C GLY A 196 14.70 2.68 22.06
N ARG A 197 14.65 3.39 23.18
CA ARG A 197 15.62 3.33 24.29
C ARG A 197 15.07 2.47 25.41
N ASP A 198 14.94 1.17 25.13
CA ASP A 198 14.33 0.20 26.06
C ASP A 198 15.07 0.14 27.40
N ASP A 199 16.40 0.21 27.35
CA ASP A 199 17.27 0.22 28.52
C ASP A 199 17.04 1.45 29.41
N ILE A 200 16.83 2.62 28.82
CA ILE A 200 16.54 3.85 29.57
C ILE A 200 15.12 3.80 30.13
N ALA A 201 14.14 3.27 29.39
CA ALA A 201 12.77 3.09 29.91
C ALA A 201 12.74 2.21 31.17
N GLU A 202 13.53 1.14 31.20
CA GLU A 202 13.72 0.29 32.39
C GLU A 202 14.44 1.01 33.54
N LEU A 203 15.40 1.88 33.22
CA LEU A 203 16.06 2.71 34.22
C LEU A 203 15.06 3.69 34.87
N LEU A 204 14.26 4.39 34.05
CA LEU A 204 13.22 5.31 34.54
C LEU A 204 12.27 4.57 35.50
N TYR A 205 11.79 3.39 35.11
CA TYR A 205 10.85 2.60 35.92
C TYR A 205 11.47 2.01 37.19
N SER A 206 12.75 1.62 37.15
CA SER A 206 13.42 1.08 38.33
C SER A 206 13.71 2.14 39.39
N LYS A 207 13.89 3.41 38.99
CA LYS A 207 14.13 4.55 39.87
C LYS A 207 12.83 5.14 40.42
N ASP A 208 11.76 5.18 39.64
CA ASP A 208 10.45 5.67 40.07
C ASP A 208 9.32 4.83 39.47
N LYS A 209 8.39 4.37 40.33
CA LYS A 209 7.25 3.53 39.92
C LYS A 209 6.00 4.35 39.63
N GLU A 210 5.94 5.62 40.01
CA GLU A 210 4.77 6.50 39.82
C GLU A 210 4.88 7.34 38.54
N LEU A 211 5.44 6.75 37.48
CA LEU A 211 5.66 7.41 36.20
C LEU A 211 4.35 7.71 35.48
N SER A 212 4.35 8.83 34.73
CA SER A 212 3.33 9.04 33.73
C SER A 212 3.59 8.19 32.48
N TYR A 213 2.55 7.54 31.97
CA TYR A 213 2.56 6.77 30.73
C TYR A 213 1.98 7.56 29.54
N SER A 214 1.64 8.84 29.74
CA SER A 214 0.96 9.67 28.75
C SER A 214 1.86 10.08 27.59
N GLY A 215 1.27 10.12 26.41
CA GLY A 215 1.85 10.59 25.16
C GLY A 215 1.03 11.72 24.53
N PRO A 216 1.47 12.23 23.37
CA PRO A 216 0.73 13.23 22.63
C PRO A 216 -0.62 12.66 22.12
N ASP A 217 -1.59 13.54 21.88
CA ASP A 217 -2.92 13.19 21.36
C ASP A 217 -3.67 12.13 22.19
N GLY A 218 -3.42 12.11 23.51
CA GLY A 218 -4.00 11.13 24.44
C GLY A 218 -3.54 9.69 24.22
N GLN A 219 -2.50 9.47 23.41
CA GLN A 219 -1.87 8.16 23.31
C GLN A 219 -1.18 7.82 24.64
N ASN A 220 -1.04 6.53 24.93
CA ASN A 220 -0.18 6.06 26.01
C ASN A 220 1.08 5.39 25.46
N VAL A 221 2.01 5.06 26.35
CA VAL A 221 3.28 4.44 25.97
C VAL A 221 3.11 3.11 25.20
N LEU A 222 2.02 2.35 25.43
CA LEU A 222 1.79 1.10 24.71
C LEU A 222 1.44 1.34 23.24
N HIS A 223 0.75 2.43 22.90
CA HIS A 223 0.47 2.80 21.50
C HIS A 223 1.74 2.88 20.65
N VAL A 224 2.84 3.37 21.23
CA VAL A 224 4.14 3.45 20.54
C VAL A 224 4.98 2.19 20.73
N ALA A 225 4.92 1.54 21.90
CA ALA A 225 5.72 0.36 22.20
C ALA A 225 5.48 -0.80 21.21
N VAL A 226 4.21 -1.01 20.84
CA VAL A 226 3.78 -2.07 19.91
C VAL A 226 4.37 -1.93 18.51
N LEU A 227 4.82 -0.71 18.16
CA LEU A 227 5.44 -0.39 16.87
C LEU A 227 6.98 -0.48 16.91
N ARG A 228 7.56 -0.62 18.10
CA ARG A 228 9.01 -0.51 18.33
C ARG A 228 9.64 -1.84 18.74
N SER A 229 9.19 -2.40 19.87
CA SER A 229 9.87 -3.53 20.53
C SER A 229 8.85 -4.42 21.24
N GLN A 230 8.86 -5.70 20.88
CA GLN A 230 8.03 -6.71 21.56
C GLN A 230 8.45 -6.86 23.03
N GLY A 231 9.75 -6.81 23.31
CA GLY A 231 10.28 -6.92 24.67
C GLY A 231 9.77 -5.79 25.57
N MET A 232 9.83 -4.55 25.07
CA MET A 232 9.31 -3.39 25.78
C MET A 232 7.78 -3.45 25.93
N THR A 233 7.06 -3.90 24.90
CA THR A 233 5.61 -4.10 24.97
C THR A 233 5.23 -5.04 26.12
N ASN A 234 5.94 -6.17 26.26
CA ASN A 234 5.69 -7.12 27.33
C ASN A 234 6.01 -6.52 28.71
N LYS A 235 7.13 -5.82 28.86
CA LYS A 235 7.50 -5.15 30.13
C LYS A 235 6.47 -4.11 30.54
N LEU A 236 5.99 -3.29 29.61
CA LEU A 236 4.97 -2.28 29.90
C LEU A 236 3.63 -2.90 30.30
N LEU A 237 3.27 -4.06 29.73
CA LEU A 237 2.08 -4.82 30.15
C LEU A 237 2.24 -5.39 31.56
N GLU A 238 3.46 -5.82 31.95
CA GLU A 238 3.77 -6.25 33.32
C GLU A 238 3.72 -5.08 34.31
N TRP A 239 4.18 -3.89 33.92
CA TRP A 239 4.20 -2.71 34.78
C TRP A 239 2.81 -2.12 34.99
N ASN A 240 2.01 -2.02 33.92
CA ASN A 240 0.66 -1.50 33.99
C ASN A 240 -0.21 -2.07 32.85
N MET A 241 -0.96 -3.12 33.16
CA MET A 241 -1.84 -3.78 32.21
C MET A 241 -3.02 -2.90 31.77
N ASP A 242 -3.49 -1.94 32.59
CA ASP A 242 -4.65 -1.10 32.24
C ASP A 242 -4.40 -0.17 31.05
N LEU A 243 -3.14 0.01 30.65
CA LEU A 243 -2.77 0.73 29.44
C LEU A 243 -3.37 0.11 28.17
N CYS A 244 -3.61 -1.22 28.14
CA CYS A 244 -4.19 -1.87 26.96
C CYS A 244 -5.65 -1.45 26.69
N LYS A 245 -6.34 -0.94 27.72
CA LYS A 245 -7.75 -0.58 27.72
C LYS A 245 -8.01 0.85 27.27
N GLN A 246 -6.97 1.70 27.31
CA GLN A 246 -7.07 3.12 27.03
C GLN A 246 -7.00 3.38 25.52
N GLY A 247 -7.99 4.11 25.01
CA GLY A 247 -8.00 4.60 23.63
C GLY A 247 -7.22 5.90 23.49
N ASP A 248 -6.74 6.20 22.29
CA ASP A 248 -6.22 7.53 21.97
C ASP A 248 -7.33 8.59 21.93
N GLN A 249 -6.97 9.87 21.99
CA GLN A 249 -7.98 10.95 21.98
C GLN A 249 -8.60 11.14 20.59
N ARG A 250 -7.84 10.83 19.53
CA ARG A 250 -8.25 11.11 18.15
C ARG A 250 -9.41 10.22 17.73
N ASN A 251 -9.25 8.91 17.86
CA ASN A 251 -10.20 7.93 17.36
C ASN A 251 -10.66 6.95 18.44
N GLY A 252 -10.21 7.04 19.70
CA GLY A 252 -10.49 6.01 20.71
C GLY A 252 -9.77 4.68 20.42
N SER A 253 -8.77 4.70 19.54
CA SER A 253 -8.04 3.52 19.10
C SER A 253 -7.14 3.01 20.22
N THR A 254 -7.34 1.77 20.65
CA THR A 254 -6.49 1.12 21.66
C THR A 254 -5.13 0.70 21.07
N PRO A 255 -4.11 0.36 21.88
CA PRO A 255 -2.84 -0.17 21.37
C PRO A 255 -3.00 -1.39 20.45
N LEU A 256 -4.05 -2.21 20.66
CA LEU A 256 -4.36 -3.34 19.79
C LEU A 256 -4.82 -2.92 18.40
N HIS A 257 -5.57 -1.82 18.26
CA HIS A 257 -5.92 -1.25 16.96
C HIS A 257 -4.68 -0.82 16.17
N PHE A 258 -3.73 -0.16 16.83
CA PHE A 258 -2.47 0.25 16.23
C PHE A 258 -1.62 -0.96 15.77
N ALA A 259 -1.45 -1.94 16.65
CA ALA A 259 -0.71 -3.16 16.33
C ALA A 259 -1.34 -3.92 15.15
N ALA A 260 -2.68 -4.00 15.11
CA ALA A 260 -3.40 -4.64 14.01
C ALA A 260 -3.30 -3.86 12.69
N SER A 261 -3.46 -2.53 12.74
CA SER A 261 -3.37 -1.64 11.59
C SER A 261 -1.97 -1.64 10.98
N CYS A 262 -0.92 -1.64 11.81
CA CYS A 262 0.46 -1.69 11.33
C CYS A 262 0.94 -3.13 10.99
N GLY A 263 0.17 -4.16 11.34
CA GLY A 263 0.48 -5.54 10.96
C GLY A 263 1.57 -6.19 11.81
N PHE A 264 1.61 -5.90 13.11
CA PHE A 264 2.55 -6.49 14.08
C PHE A 264 1.89 -7.64 14.85
N ASP A 265 1.87 -8.82 14.24
CA ASP A 265 1.22 -10.03 14.77
C ASP A 265 1.76 -10.51 16.13
N GLN A 266 3.06 -10.37 16.38
CA GLN A 266 3.65 -10.66 17.69
C GLN A 266 3.15 -9.73 18.80
N ALA A 267 3.06 -8.43 18.52
CA ALA A 267 2.52 -7.45 19.48
C ALA A 267 1.02 -7.68 19.71
N VAL A 268 0.26 -7.99 18.65
CA VAL A 268 -1.15 -8.41 18.74
C VAL A 268 -1.30 -9.64 19.64
N ALA A 269 -0.44 -10.67 19.48
CA ALA A 269 -0.47 -11.85 20.33
C ALA A 269 -0.19 -11.52 21.81
N SER A 270 0.83 -10.70 22.09
CA SER A 270 1.15 -10.24 23.45
C SER A 270 -0.01 -9.50 24.11
N LEU A 271 -0.61 -8.54 23.38
CA LEU A 271 -1.73 -7.74 23.88
C LEU A 271 -2.99 -8.59 24.16
N ILE A 272 -3.33 -9.53 23.27
CA ILE A 272 -4.48 -10.42 23.48
C ILE A 272 -4.24 -11.40 24.63
N ASN A 273 -3.01 -11.90 24.79
CA ASN A 273 -2.67 -12.77 25.91
C ASN A 273 -2.77 -12.02 27.26
N ALA A 274 -2.49 -10.71 27.27
CA ALA A 274 -2.65 -9.88 28.47
C ALA A 274 -4.12 -9.55 28.76
N ASP A 275 -4.87 -9.07 27.75
CA ASP A 275 -6.30 -8.81 27.89
C ASP A 275 -7.07 -9.24 26.63
N LYS A 276 -7.77 -10.38 26.74
CA LYS A 276 -8.60 -10.90 25.65
C LYS A 276 -9.76 -9.95 25.29
N TYR A 277 -10.27 -9.20 26.26
CA TYR A 277 -11.41 -8.29 26.05
C TYR A 277 -11.04 -7.08 25.18
N SER A 278 -9.75 -6.74 25.08
CA SER A 278 -9.27 -5.66 24.20
C SER A 278 -9.61 -5.90 22.72
N ALA A 279 -9.76 -7.15 22.29
CA ALA A 279 -10.19 -7.51 20.93
C ALA A 279 -11.66 -7.16 20.62
N TYR A 280 -12.48 -6.97 21.67
CA TYR A 280 -13.92 -6.71 21.59
C TYR A 280 -14.27 -5.28 21.99
N ARG A 281 -13.28 -4.38 22.06
CA ARG A 281 -13.51 -2.95 22.29
C ARG A 281 -13.50 -2.22 20.95
N PRO A 282 -14.59 -1.54 20.58
CA PRO A 282 -14.59 -0.70 19.40
C PRO A 282 -13.89 0.63 19.69
N ASP A 283 -13.33 1.23 18.64
CA ASP A 283 -12.90 2.62 18.64
C ASP A 283 -14.11 3.57 18.51
N ASN A 284 -13.87 4.89 18.48
CA ASN A 284 -14.93 5.92 18.34
C ASN A 284 -15.66 5.84 16.99
N THR A 285 -15.12 5.13 16.00
CA THR A 285 -15.79 4.86 14.71
C THR A 285 -16.63 3.58 14.74
N GLY A 286 -16.64 2.87 15.87
CA GLY A 286 -17.23 1.55 16.03
C GLY A 286 -16.37 0.42 15.47
N SER A 287 -15.17 0.70 14.98
CA SER A 287 -14.29 -0.32 14.38
C SER A 287 -13.60 -1.11 15.47
N PHE A 288 -13.57 -2.43 15.33
CA PHE A 288 -12.79 -3.34 16.22
C PHE A 288 -11.39 -3.61 15.63
N PRO A 289 -10.43 -4.12 16.42
CA PRO A 289 -9.07 -4.39 15.93
C PRO A 289 -8.99 -5.29 14.68
N ILE A 290 -9.93 -6.22 14.53
CA ILE A 290 -10.03 -7.08 13.33
C ILE A 290 -10.40 -6.29 12.06
N HIS A 291 -11.18 -5.20 12.17
CA HIS A 291 -11.59 -4.37 11.04
C HIS A 291 -10.42 -3.55 10.47
N VAL A 292 -9.51 -3.10 11.34
CA VAL A 292 -8.34 -2.31 10.96
C VAL A 292 -7.14 -3.17 10.55
N ALA A 293 -7.22 -4.50 10.68
CA ALA A 293 -6.11 -5.41 10.40
C ALA A 293 -5.58 -5.26 8.96
N SER A 294 -4.26 -5.04 8.83
CA SER A 294 -3.63 -4.86 7.51
C SER A 294 -3.06 -6.15 6.91
N LYS A 295 -2.76 -7.16 7.73
CA LYS A 295 -2.11 -8.42 7.31
C LYS A 295 -2.91 -9.66 7.69
N ALA A 296 -2.78 -10.71 6.88
CA ALA A 296 -3.44 -11.99 7.14
C ALA A 296 -2.91 -12.69 8.40
N SER A 297 -1.64 -12.48 8.75
CA SER A 297 -1.04 -13.02 9.97
C SER A 297 -1.71 -12.46 11.23
N VAL A 298 -2.00 -11.15 11.25
CA VAL A 298 -2.75 -10.51 12.35
C VAL A 298 -4.17 -11.08 12.45
N VAL A 299 -4.88 -11.18 11.33
CA VAL A 299 -6.23 -11.77 11.30
C VAL A 299 -6.20 -13.20 11.83
N ARG A 300 -5.19 -14.00 11.43
CA ARG A 300 -5.01 -15.36 11.93
C ARG A 300 -4.81 -15.39 13.45
N VAL A 301 -3.92 -14.57 14.00
CA VAL A 301 -3.68 -14.51 15.45
C VAL A 301 -4.94 -14.09 16.21
N LEU A 302 -5.66 -13.07 15.72
CA LEU A 302 -6.92 -12.63 16.31
C LEU A 302 -7.96 -13.76 16.35
N LEU A 303 -8.10 -14.53 15.28
CA LEU A 303 -9.09 -15.60 15.20
C LEU A 303 -8.69 -16.88 15.95
N GLU A 304 -7.40 -17.20 16.02
CA GLU A 304 -6.89 -18.31 16.83
C GLU A 304 -7.14 -18.08 18.32
N LYS A 305 -7.01 -16.83 18.78
CA LYS A 305 -7.16 -16.46 20.20
C LYS A 305 -8.59 -16.04 20.57
N CYS A 306 -9.27 -15.35 19.65
CA CYS A 306 -10.59 -14.74 19.82
C CYS A 306 -11.48 -15.07 18.61
N PRO A 307 -11.99 -16.31 18.47
CA PRO A 307 -12.78 -16.70 17.29
C PRO A 307 -14.08 -15.90 17.12
N ASP A 308 -14.65 -15.40 18.23
CA ASP A 308 -15.93 -14.67 18.20
C ASP A 308 -15.79 -13.24 17.64
N CYS A 309 -14.56 -12.71 17.50
CA CYS A 309 -14.36 -11.39 16.90
C CYS A 309 -14.75 -11.34 15.41
N LEU A 310 -14.93 -12.50 14.81
CA LEU A 310 -15.25 -12.70 13.41
C LEU A 310 -16.65 -12.17 13.03
N GLU A 311 -17.60 -12.20 13.96
CA GLU A 311 -18.99 -11.79 13.76
C GLU A 311 -19.25 -10.32 14.15
N LEU A 312 -18.23 -9.62 14.66
CA LEU A 312 -18.36 -8.23 15.08
C LEU A 312 -18.66 -7.33 13.89
N GLN A 313 -19.60 -6.41 14.09
CA GLN A 313 -19.99 -5.40 13.12
C GLN A 313 -19.59 -4.02 13.62
N ASP A 314 -18.96 -3.22 12.76
CA ASP A 314 -18.64 -1.84 13.07
C ASP A 314 -19.89 -0.93 13.15
N ALA A 315 -19.72 0.37 13.42
CA ALA A 315 -20.87 1.30 13.51
C ALA A 315 -21.67 1.44 12.20
N GLN A 316 -21.12 0.99 11.06
CA GLN A 316 -21.82 0.92 9.79
C GLN A 316 -22.43 -0.46 9.50
N GLY A 317 -22.50 -1.34 10.50
CA GLY A 317 -23.02 -2.71 10.36
C GLY A 317 -22.06 -3.63 9.59
N ARG A 318 -20.86 -3.18 9.25
CA ARG A 318 -19.94 -3.93 8.39
C ARG A 318 -19.14 -4.90 9.23
N THR A 319 -18.99 -6.11 8.73
CA THR A 319 -18.00 -7.07 9.24
C THR A 319 -16.61 -6.74 8.69
N PHE A 320 -15.55 -7.35 9.25
CA PHE A 320 -14.19 -7.13 8.75
C PHE A 320 -14.04 -7.49 7.26
N LEU A 321 -14.80 -8.48 6.76
CA LEU A 321 -14.78 -8.85 5.33
C LEU A 321 -15.30 -7.71 4.44
N HIS A 322 -16.36 -7.02 4.86
CA HIS A 322 -16.90 -5.87 4.13
C HIS A 322 -15.84 -4.77 4.00
N VAL A 323 -15.09 -4.48 5.08
CA VAL A 323 -14.00 -3.50 5.08
C VAL A 323 -12.86 -3.93 4.15
N VAL A 324 -12.42 -5.19 4.23
CA VAL A 324 -11.32 -5.73 3.39
C VAL A 324 -11.67 -5.67 1.90
N ILE A 325 -12.91 -6.00 1.53
CA ILE A 325 -13.37 -5.97 0.13
C ILE A 325 -13.43 -4.52 -0.37
N ARG A 326 -14.00 -3.60 0.42
CA ARG A 326 -14.15 -2.18 0.07
C ARG A 326 -12.81 -1.47 -0.08
N ASP A 327 -11.87 -1.72 0.81
CA ASP A 327 -10.52 -1.12 0.79
C ASP A 327 -9.66 -1.66 -0.37
N LYS A 328 -10.20 -2.53 -1.23
CA LYS A 328 -9.50 -3.21 -2.34
C LYS A 328 -8.25 -3.97 -1.88
N LYS A 329 -8.25 -4.44 -0.63
CA LYS A 329 -7.19 -5.30 -0.07
C LYS A 329 -7.36 -6.75 -0.55
N GLY A 330 -7.44 -6.95 -1.87
CA GLY A 330 -7.74 -8.25 -2.50
C GLY A 330 -6.73 -9.35 -2.13
N THR A 331 -5.47 -8.98 -1.90
CA THR A 331 -4.44 -9.90 -1.41
C THR A 331 -4.77 -10.43 -0.02
N LEU A 332 -5.16 -9.54 0.91
CA LEU A 332 -5.58 -9.91 2.26
C LEU A 332 -6.81 -10.82 2.21
N PHE A 333 -7.81 -10.46 1.41
CA PHE A 333 -9.01 -11.28 1.23
C PHE A 333 -8.69 -12.68 0.70
N ARG A 334 -7.80 -12.79 -0.29
CA ARG A 334 -7.38 -14.09 -0.87
C ARG A 334 -6.69 -14.97 0.17
N PHE A 335 -5.81 -14.40 0.98
CA PHE A 335 -5.15 -15.17 2.05
C PHE A 335 -6.14 -15.59 3.14
N VAL A 336 -7.00 -14.67 3.58
CA VAL A 336 -8.03 -14.96 4.58
C VAL A 336 -8.99 -16.04 4.10
N SER A 337 -9.51 -15.93 2.88
CA SER A 337 -10.36 -16.98 2.28
C SER A 337 -9.63 -18.32 2.13
N GLY A 338 -8.33 -18.32 1.82
CA GLY A 338 -7.50 -19.53 1.82
C GLY A 338 -7.39 -20.17 3.21
N LEU A 339 -7.15 -19.37 4.26
CA LEU A 339 -7.09 -19.84 5.65
C LEU A 339 -8.40 -20.51 6.08
N PHE A 340 -9.54 -19.95 5.71
CA PHE A 340 -10.85 -20.51 6.05
C PHE A 340 -11.24 -21.73 5.21
N ARG A 341 -10.74 -21.88 3.99
CA ARG A 341 -10.92 -23.11 3.21
C ARG A 341 -10.13 -24.28 3.80
N ALA A 342 -8.99 -23.99 4.44
CA ALA A 342 -8.17 -25.00 5.10
C ALA A 342 -8.71 -25.39 6.49
N SER A 343 -9.55 -24.56 7.12
CA SER A 343 -10.14 -24.85 8.44
C SER A 343 -11.54 -25.47 8.31
N HIS A 344 -11.92 -26.36 9.23
CA HIS A 344 -13.26 -26.99 9.29
C HIS A 344 -14.41 -25.99 9.62
N GLN A 345 -14.17 -24.68 9.61
CA GLN A 345 -15.13 -23.63 9.99
C GLN A 345 -15.86 -22.98 8.80
N VAL A 346 -15.91 -23.65 7.64
CA VAL A 346 -16.51 -23.14 6.39
C VAL A 346 -17.94 -22.61 6.57
N LEU A 347 -18.75 -23.23 7.44
CA LEU A 347 -20.13 -22.82 7.73
C LEU A 347 -20.22 -21.46 8.43
N ARG A 348 -19.39 -21.21 9.45
CA ARG A 348 -19.33 -19.89 10.10
C ARG A 348 -18.88 -18.82 9.11
N PHE A 349 -17.91 -19.14 8.26
CA PHE A 349 -17.41 -18.20 7.27
C PHE A 349 -18.46 -17.84 6.21
N ALA A 350 -19.32 -18.78 5.83
CA ALA A 350 -20.43 -18.50 4.91
C ALA A 350 -21.48 -17.57 5.52
N SER A 351 -21.88 -17.80 6.78
CA SER A 351 -22.88 -16.94 7.45
C SER A 351 -22.42 -15.49 7.56
N ILE A 352 -21.11 -15.24 7.70
CA ILE A 352 -20.55 -13.88 7.77
C ILE A 352 -20.58 -13.17 6.41
N MET A 353 -20.43 -13.90 5.32
CA MET A 353 -20.52 -13.33 3.97
C MET A 353 -21.94 -12.88 3.62
N ASP A 354 -22.92 -13.54 4.22
CA ASP A 354 -24.35 -13.26 4.07
C ASP A 354 -24.84 -12.18 5.06
N MET A 355 -24.01 -11.73 6.00
CA MET A 355 -24.36 -10.58 6.86
C MET A 355 -24.48 -9.29 6.02
N HIS A 356 -25.38 -8.41 6.47
CA HIS A 356 -25.66 -7.14 5.82
C HIS A 356 -24.97 -5.99 6.56
N ASP A 357 -24.45 -5.03 5.81
CA ASP A 357 -24.13 -3.71 6.36
C ASP A 357 -25.39 -2.83 6.55
N ASN A 358 -25.23 -1.60 7.04
CA ASN A 358 -26.35 -0.67 7.24
C ASN A 358 -27.09 -0.30 5.93
N GLU A 359 -26.48 -0.50 4.76
CA GLU A 359 -27.12 -0.31 3.45
C GLU A 359 -27.82 -1.60 2.94
N GLY A 360 -27.76 -2.68 3.72
CA GLY A 360 -28.27 -3.99 3.34
C GLY A 360 -27.32 -4.76 2.39
N ASN A 361 -26.13 -4.24 2.12
CA ASN A 361 -25.20 -4.88 1.20
C ASN A 361 -24.50 -6.05 1.90
N THR A 362 -24.50 -7.20 1.24
CA THR A 362 -23.62 -8.34 1.57
C THR A 362 -22.22 -8.15 1.01
N CYS A 363 -21.27 -9.01 1.41
CA CYS A 363 -19.94 -9.09 0.80
C CYS A 363 -19.99 -9.28 -0.73
N LEU A 364 -21.03 -9.97 -1.24
CA LEU A 364 -21.22 -10.18 -2.67
C LEU A 364 -21.56 -8.87 -3.40
N HIS A 365 -22.42 -8.03 -2.82
CA HIS A 365 -22.75 -6.71 -3.36
C HIS A 365 -21.50 -5.82 -3.40
N LEU A 366 -20.73 -5.77 -2.31
CA LEU A 366 -19.50 -4.97 -2.25
C LEU A 366 -18.43 -5.45 -3.25
N ALA A 367 -18.30 -6.76 -3.45
CA ALA A 367 -17.35 -7.31 -4.44
C ALA A 367 -17.70 -6.89 -5.87
N VAL A 368 -19.01 -6.85 -6.19
CA VAL A 368 -19.53 -6.30 -7.45
C VAL A 368 -19.24 -4.81 -7.54
N LEU A 369 -19.59 -4.02 -6.52
CA LEU A 369 -19.34 -2.57 -6.52
C LEU A 369 -17.84 -2.21 -6.65
N ALA A 370 -16.96 -3.04 -6.09
CA ALA A 370 -15.51 -2.88 -6.21
C ALA A 370 -14.96 -3.28 -7.59
N GLY A 371 -15.71 -4.03 -8.40
CA GLY A 371 -15.28 -4.51 -9.72
C GLY A 371 -14.20 -5.59 -9.67
N SER A 372 -14.03 -6.28 -8.54
CA SER A 372 -12.92 -7.22 -8.33
C SER A 372 -13.29 -8.66 -8.67
N VAL A 373 -12.98 -9.08 -9.91
CA VAL A 373 -13.15 -10.48 -10.38
C VAL A 373 -12.48 -11.50 -9.44
N PRO A 374 -11.23 -11.29 -8.96
CA PRO A 374 -10.58 -12.25 -8.06
C PRO A 374 -11.28 -12.42 -6.71
N THR A 375 -11.79 -11.32 -6.16
CA THR A 375 -12.54 -11.32 -4.89
C THR A 375 -13.84 -12.09 -5.04
N LEU A 376 -14.55 -11.82 -6.14
CA LEU A 376 -15.78 -12.53 -6.49
C LEU A 376 -15.53 -14.03 -6.66
N HIS A 377 -14.46 -14.44 -7.33
CA HIS A 377 -14.07 -15.85 -7.43
C HIS A 377 -13.84 -16.52 -6.07
N CYS A 378 -13.20 -15.81 -5.15
CA CYS A 378 -12.93 -16.35 -3.82
C CYS A 378 -14.22 -16.54 -3.01
N LEU A 379 -15.13 -15.54 -3.06
CA LEU A 379 -16.47 -15.63 -2.48
C LEU A 379 -17.25 -16.79 -3.11
N LEU A 380 -17.40 -16.79 -4.43
CA LEU A 380 -18.21 -17.78 -5.15
C LEU A 380 -17.74 -19.22 -4.95
N GLY A 381 -16.50 -19.47 -4.54
CA GLY A 381 -16.03 -20.83 -4.25
C GLY A 381 -16.65 -21.46 -3.00
N ASN A 382 -17.24 -20.69 -2.09
CA ASN A 382 -17.89 -21.23 -0.88
C ASN A 382 -19.33 -21.63 -1.19
N LYS A 383 -19.66 -22.94 -1.13
CA LYS A 383 -20.96 -23.48 -1.57
C LYS A 383 -22.20 -22.88 -0.92
N GLU A 384 -22.08 -22.49 0.35
CA GLU A 384 -23.20 -22.09 1.20
C GLU A 384 -23.64 -20.63 1.06
N ILE A 385 -22.87 -19.76 0.38
CA ILE A 385 -23.21 -18.33 0.24
C ILE A 385 -24.55 -18.15 -0.49
N GLN A 386 -25.41 -17.29 0.04
CA GLN A 386 -26.67 -16.92 -0.58
C GLN A 386 -26.49 -15.89 -1.69
N MET A 387 -26.89 -16.27 -2.91
CA MET A 387 -26.67 -15.47 -4.12
C MET A 387 -27.69 -14.36 -4.35
N ASN A 388 -28.88 -14.47 -3.75
CA ASN A 388 -30.06 -13.69 -4.11
C ASN A 388 -30.58 -12.82 -2.96
N LEU A 389 -29.73 -12.52 -1.98
CA LEU A 389 -30.08 -11.57 -0.93
C LEU A 389 -30.21 -10.17 -1.53
N PRO A 390 -31.32 -9.45 -1.31
CA PRO A 390 -31.46 -8.06 -1.73
C PRO A 390 -30.88 -7.11 -0.68
N ASN A 391 -30.31 -6.00 -1.12
CA ASN A 391 -29.95 -4.88 -0.25
C ASN A 391 -31.17 -4.02 0.12
N ASN A 392 -30.98 -2.91 0.86
CA ASN A 392 -32.08 -2.04 1.28
C ASN A 392 -32.82 -1.39 0.09
N ASN A 393 -32.20 -1.34 -1.10
CA ASN A 393 -32.81 -0.87 -2.34
C ASN A 393 -33.54 -1.99 -3.10
N GLY A 394 -33.64 -3.19 -2.54
CA GLY A 394 -34.24 -4.36 -3.20
C GLY A 394 -33.40 -4.96 -4.33
N GLN A 395 -32.13 -4.56 -4.45
CA GLN A 395 -31.23 -4.97 -5.53
C GLN A 395 -30.39 -6.17 -5.07
N THR A 396 -30.30 -7.20 -5.91
CA THR A 396 -29.34 -8.29 -5.74
C THR A 396 -27.96 -7.91 -6.28
N ALA A 397 -26.93 -8.70 -5.96
CA ALA A 397 -25.59 -8.49 -6.52
C ALA A 397 -25.56 -8.56 -8.06
N LEU A 398 -26.44 -9.37 -8.67
CA LEU A 398 -26.60 -9.44 -10.12
C LEU A 398 -27.25 -8.17 -10.70
N ASP A 399 -28.23 -7.60 -9.99
CA ASP A 399 -28.86 -6.34 -10.35
C ASP A 399 -27.86 -5.17 -10.31
N LEU A 400 -27.00 -5.14 -9.29
CA LEU A 400 -25.91 -4.16 -9.19
C LEU A 400 -24.90 -4.30 -10.32
N ALA A 401 -24.55 -5.54 -10.70
CA ALA A 401 -23.62 -5.80 -11.80
C ALA A 401 -24.15 -5.25 -13.13
N LEU A 402 -25.46 -5.31 -13.35
CA LEU A 402 -26.10 -4.68 -14.51
C LEU A 402 -26.12 -3.16 -14.44
N HIS A 403 -26.45 -2.59 -13.28
CA HIS A 403 -26.53 -1.13 -13.10
C HIS A 403 -25.18 -0.44 -13.21
N LYS A 404 -24.12 -1.05 -12.66
CA LYS A 404 -22.75 -0.52 -12.71
C LYS A 404 -22.03 -0.85 -14.00
N ARG A 405 -22.57 -1.76 -14.83
CA ARG A 405 -22.05 -1.99 -16.17
C ARG A 405 -22.03 -0.65 -16.91
N PRO A 406 -20.88 -0.22 -17.47
CA PRO A 406 -20.87 0.95 -18.32
C PRO A 406 -21.90 0.76 -19.44
N LYS A 407 -22.84 1.69 -19.53
CA LYS A 407 -23.90 1.69 -20.54
C LYS A 407 -23.24 1.88 -21.92
N GLY A 408 -23.47 0.95 -22.86
CA GLY A 408 -22.92 1.06 -24.22
C GLY A 408 -21.54 0.42 -24.41
N SER A 409 -21.40 -0.88 -24.18
CA SER A 409 -20.23 -1.58 -24.71
C SER A 409 -20.49 -3.03 -25.12
N VAL A 410 -20.22 -3.30 -26.40
CA VAL A 410 -20.03 -4.62 -27.00
C VAL A 410 -18.63 -5.11 -26.61
N HIS A 411 -18.54 -5.77 -25.45
CA HIS A 411 -17.26 -6.21 -24.91
C HIS A 411 -16.87 -7.60 -25.39
N PHE A 412 -15.60 -7.76 -25.77
CA PHE A 412 -14.95 -8.99 -26.22
C PHE A 412 -14.78 -10.08 -25.15
N GLY A 413 -15.64 -10.13 -24.13
CA GLY A 413 -15.53 -11.07 -23.02
C GLY A 413 -14.38 -10.81 -22.03
N LEU A 414 -13.58 -9.76 -22.26
CA LEU A 414 -12.39 -9.44 -21.45
C LEU A 414 -12.66 -8.39 -20.35
N ASP A 415 -13.76 -7.65 -20.42
CA ASP A 415 -14.10 -6.65 -19.42
C ASP A 415 -14.48 -7.27 -18.07
N SER A 416 -13.94 -6.71 -16.99
CA SER A 416 -14.15 -7.20 -15.62
C SER A 416 -15.63 -7.26 -15.23
N TRP A 417 -16.46 -6.33 -15.72
CA TRP A 417 -17.91 -6.32 -15.46
C TRP A 417 -18.68 -7.42 -16.20
N TYR A 418 -18.29 -7.74 -17.43
CA TYR A 418 -18.87 -8.87 -18.17
C TYR A 418 -18.47 -10.19 -17.51
N GLN A 419 -17.22 -10.31 -17.07
CA GLN A 419 -16.76 -11.47 -16.31
C GLN A 419 -17.55 -11.61 -15.00
N ILE A 420 -17.74 -10.53 -14.23
CA ILE A 420 -18.55 -10.54 -13.00
C ILE A 420 -20.00 -10.96 -13.29
N HIS A 421 -20.64 -10.37 -14.30
CA HIS A 421 -22.02 -10.71 -14.67
C HIS A 421 -22.15 -12.16 -15.13
N SER A 422 -21.28 -12.61 -16.04
CA SER A 422 -21.22 -13.99 -16.53
C SER A 422 -20.98 -14.98 -15.39
N LEU A 423 -20.11 -14.65 -14.44
CA LEU A 423 -19.84 -15.45 -13.24
C LEU A 423 -21.07 -15.59 -12.35
N LEU A 424 -21.77 -14.49 -12.07
CA LEU A 424 -22.99 -14.50 -11.25
C LEU A 424 -24.11 -15.30 -11.93
N VAL A 425 -24.31 -15.14 -13.23
CA VAL A 425 -25.29 -15.92 -14.00
C VAL A 425 -24.92 -17.41 -14.03
N ALA A 426 -23.64 -17.73 -14.27
CA ALA A 426 -23.16 -19.11 -14.29
C ALA A 426 -23.38 -19.82 -12.94
N THR A 427 -23.15 -19.11 -11.83
CA THR A 427 -23.37 -19.62 -10.47
C THR A 427 -24.84 -19.66 -10.03
N GLY A 428 -25.76 -19.21 -10.89
CA GLY A 428 -27.21 -19.33 -10.67
C GLY A 428 -27.84 -18.19 -9.88
N ALA A 429 -27.18 -17.03 -9.79
CA ALA A 429 -27.80 -15.81 -9.28
C ALA A 429 -29.02 -15.43 -10.15
N LYS A 430 -30.06 -14.90 -9.50
CA LYS A 430 -31.29 -14.45 -10.13
C LYS A 430 -31.44 -12.95 -9.92
N TYR A 431 -32.07 -12.29 -10.89
CA TYR A 431 -32.47 -10.90 -10.74
C TYR A 431 -33.52 -10.76 -9.63
N GLY A 432 -33.44 -9.66 -8.90
CA GLY A 432 -34.45 -9.27 -7.92
C GLY A 432 -35.78 -8.92 -8.59
N ALA A 433 -36.84 -8.82 -7.78
CA ALA A 433 -38.19 -8.57 -8.28
C ALA A 433 -38.33 -7.24 -9.05
N HIS A 434 -37.46 -6.26 -8.77
CA HIS A 434 -37.52 -4.90 -9.30
C HIS A 434 -36.97 -4.70 -10.73
N LEU A 435 -36.27 -5.68 -11.32
CA LEU A 435 -35.49 -5.46 -12.56
C LEU A 435 -36.07 -6.10 -13.82
N LYS A 436 -37.37 -6.40 -13.86
CA LYS A 436 -38.02 -6.87 -15.09
C LYS A 436 -38.07 -5.84 -16.22
N GLU A 437 -37.84 -4.55 -15.97
CA GLU A 437 -38.18 -3.48 -16.93
C GLU A 437 -37.01 -2.67 -17.53
N HIS A 438 -35.79 -2.73 -16.98
CA HIS A 438 -34.68 -1.90 -17.47
C HIS A 438 -33.63 -2.74 -18.20
N GLY A 439 -33.87 -3.00 -19.48
CA GLY A 439 -32.82 -3.46 -20.39
C GLY A 439 -31.66 -2.44 -20.47
N PRO A 440 -30.43 -2.88 -20.79
CA PRO A 440 -29.29 -1.97 -20.85
C PRO A 440 -29.52 -0.94 -21.97
N ILE A 441 -29.67 0.32 -21.58
CA ILE A 441 -29.69 1.46 -22.50
C ILE A 441 -28.26 1.59 -23.05
N LEU A 442 -28.06 1.24 -24.32
CA LEU A 442 -26.78 1.41 -25.02
C LEU A 442 -26.56 2.90 -25.32
N ASN A 443 -25.39 3.43 -25.00
CA ASN A 443 -25.00 4.76 -25.46
C ASN A 443 -24.50 4.65 -26.91
N GLU A 444 -25.32 5.07 -27.86
CA GLU A 444 -25.07 4.81 -29.28
C GLU A 444 -23.77 5.46 -29.77
N LYS A 445 -23.50 6.71 -29.38
CA LYS A 445 -22.32 7.47 -29.85
C LYS A 445 -20.96 6.85 -29.47
N GLU A 446 -20.82 6.37 -28.24
CA GLU A 446 -19.54 5.78 -27.78
C GLU A 446 -19.24 4.43 -28.44
N GLU A 447 -20.29 3.64 -28.73
CA GLU A 447 -20.14 2.39 -29.48
C GLU A 447 -19.72 2.67 -30.92
N GLU A 448 -20.24 3.75 -31.50
CA GLU A 448 -19.85 4.16 -32.84
C GLU A 448 -18.37 4.51 -32.92
N ASP A 449 -17.88 5.32 -31.98
CA ASP A 449 -16.47 5.75 -31.93
C ASP A 449 -15.52 4.56 -31.77
N LYS A 450 -15.88 3.56 -30.96
CA LYS A 450 -15.08 2.34 -30.77
C LYS A 450 -15.04 1.49 -32.03
N ILE A 451 -16.19 1.20 -32.63
CA ILE A 451 -16.25 0.42 -33.88
C ILE A 451 -15.43 1.13 -34.95
N ASN A 452 -15.56 2.45 -35.06
CA ASN A 452 -14.81 3.26 -36.02
C ASN A 452 -13.30 3.26 -35.74
N GLY A 453 -12.89 3.22 -34.47
CA GLY A 453 -11.47 3.14 -34.08
C GLY A 453 -10.80 1.80 -34.41
N TYR A 454 -11.49 0.68 -34.21
CA TYR A 454 -10.93 -0.66 -34.45
C TYR A 454 -11.06 -1.14 -35.90
N THR A 455 -12.05 -0.62 -36.63
CA THR A 455 -12.33 -1.03 -38.01
C THR A 455 -11.10 -0.89 -38.92
N PRO A 456 -10.35 0.23 -38.96
CA PRO A 456 -9.16 0.34 -39.80
C PRO A 456 -8.11 -0.73 -39.51
N THR A 457 -7.83 -1.02 -38.23
CA THR A 457 -6.82 -2.02 -37.84
C THR A 457 -7.21 -3.42 -38.31
N ILE A 458 -8.46 -3.83 -38.07
CA ILE A 458 -8.98 -5.14 -38.51
C ILE A 458 -9.01 -5.23 -40.03
N GLY A 459 -9.34 -4.13 -40.71
CA GLY A 459 -9.34 -4.03 -42.17
C GLY A 459 -7.95 -4.23 -42.76
N ILE A 460 -6.93 -3.56 -42.21
CA ILE A 460 -5.53 -3.70 -42.66
C ILE A 460 -5.06 -5.15 -42.50
N VAL A 461 -5.28 -5.77 -41.34
CA VAL A 461 -4.86 -7.16 -41.10
C VAL A 461 -5.61 -8.12 -42.04
N SER A 462 -6.92 -7.95 -42.22
CA SER A 462 -7.70 -8.78 -43.14
C SER A 462 -7.21 -8.65 -44.59
N ALA A 463 -6.91 -7.43 -45.04
CA ALA A 463 -6.38 -7.18 -46.38
C ALA A 463 -4.98 -7.80 -46.59
N LEU A 464 -4.10 -7.72 -45.58
CA LEU A 464 -2.79 -8.39 -45.62
C LEU A 464 -2.93 -9.92 -45.71
N LEU A 465 -3.88 -10.53 -45.00
CA LEU A 465 -4.14 -11.96 -45.12
C LEU A 465 -4.68 -12.33 -46.50
N VAL A 466 -5.58 -11.52 -47.08
CA VAL A 466 -6.04 -11.69 -48.47
C VAL A 466 -4.84 -11.66 -49.44
N THR A 467 -3.96 -10.67 -49.34
CA THR A 467 -2.83 -10.54 -50.28
C THR A 467 -1.82 -11.68 -50.13
N VAL A 468 -1.52 -12.12 -48.90
CA VAL A 468 -0.60 -13.24 -48.70
C VAL A 468 -1.23 -14.57 -49.15
N SER A 469 -2.50 -14.83 -48.84
CA SER A 469 -3.17 -16.05 -49.33
C SER A 469 -3.35 -16.04 -50.85
N PHE A 470 -3.61 -14.89 -51.44
CA PHE A 470 -3.70 -14.75 -52.90
C PHE A 470 -2.36 -15.03 -53.57
N THR A 471 -1.27 -14.44 -53.07
CA THR A 471 0.08 -14.69 -53.63
C THR A 471 0.47 -16.16 -53.47
N ALA A 472 0.21 -16.76 -52.31
CA ALA A 472 0.47 -18.19 -52.04
C ALA A 472 -0.29 -19.15 -52.99
N ALA A 473 -1.40 -18.73 -53.58
CA ALA A 473 -2.14 -19.53 -54.55
C ALA A 473 -1.39 -19.69 -55.89
N PHE A 474 -0.55 -18.70 -56.25
CA PHE A 474 0.24 -18.70 -57.49
C PHE A 474 1.72 -19.04 -57.25
N THR A 475 2.22 -18.86 -56.04
CA THR A 475 3.57 -19.28 -55.63
C THR A 475 3.54 -20.66 -54.97
N VAL A 476 3.00 -21.64 -55.71
CA VAL A 476 2.79 -23.01 -55.21
C VAL A 476 4.10 -23.67 -54.75
N PRO A 477 4.12 -24.33 -53.57
CA PRO A 477 5.29 -25.05 -53.10
C PRO A 477 5.72 -26.13 -54.09
N GLY A 478 7.01 -26.15 -54.46
CA GLY A 478 7.56 -27.07 -55.45
C GLY A 478 7.44 -26.62 -56.92
N GLY A 479 6.81 -25.48 -57.20
CA GLY A 479 6.74 -24.89 -58.54
C GLY A 479 5.87 -25.65 -59.54
N TYR A 480 5.97 -25.24 -60.81
CA TYR A 480 5.20 -25.79 -61.93
C TYR A 480 6.07 -26.74 -62.78
N ARG A 481 5.44 -27.72 -63.41
CA ARG A 481 6.10 -28.61 -64.38
C ARG A 481 6.47 -27.81 -65.64
N GLY A 482 7.71 -27.97 -66.11
CA GLY A 482 8.22 -27.33 -67.32
C GLY A 482 7.52 -27.81 -68.60
N GLU A 483 7.70 -27.04 -69.68
CA GLU A 483 7.00 -27.22 -70.98
C GLU A 483 7.36 -28.54 -71.68
N ASP A 484 8.45 -29.20 -71.30
CA ASP A 484 8.91 -30.47 -71.90
C ASP A 484 8.01 -31.69 -71.55
N ALA A 485 7.09 -31.53 -70.59
CA ALA A 485 6.12 -32.56 -70.22
C ALA A 485 4.88 -32.48 -71.14
N GLN A 486 4.96 -33.15 -72.29
CA GLN A 486 4.05 -33.13 -73.46
C GLN A 486 2.52 -33.27 -73.23
N GLN A 487 2.01 -33.35 -71.99
CA GLN A 487 0.56 -33.34 -71.71
C GLN A 487 0.14 -32.68 -70.39
N LYS A 488 1.05 -32.13 -69.56
CA LYS A 488 0.71 -31.54 -68.23
C LYS A 488 1.55 -30.31 -67.87
N GLY A 489 2.04 -29.55 -68.85
CA GLY A 489 2.75 -28.28 -68.61
C GLY A 489 1.88 -27.28 -67.85
N GLY A 490 2.48 -26.54 -66.90
CA GLY A 490 1.75 -25.57 -66.08
C GLY A 490 0.97 -26.15 -64.89
N THR A 491 1.02 -27.47 -64.65
CA THR A 491 0.48 -28.08 -63.43
C THR A 491 1.51 -28.09 -62.29
N PRO A 492 1.10 -27.98 -61.02
CA PRO A 492 2.04 -28.00 -59.90
C PRO A 492 2.75 -29.35 -59.80
N VAL A 493 4.06 -29.34 -59.51
CA VAL A 493 4.89 -30.56 -59.43
C VAL A 493 4.36 -31.53 -58.37
N LEU A 494 3.91 -31.00 -57.23
CA LEU A 494 3.40 -31.75 -56.08
C LEU A 494 1.88 -32.02 -56.15
N ALA A 495 1.22 -31.86 -57.32
CA ALA A 495 -0.23 -32.02 -57.46
C ALA A 495 -0.79 -33.34 -56.88
N GLN A 496 -0.03 -34.43 -57.00
CA GLN A 496 -0.43 -35.76 -56.55
C GLN A 496 -0.20 -36.02 -55.06
N ASN A 497 0.45 -35.10 -54.35
CA ASN A 497 0.71 -35.26 -52.92
C ASN A 497 -0.47 -34.73 -52.09
N TYR A 498 -0.97 -35.56 -51.18
CA TYR A 498 -2.04 -35.18 -50.25
C TYR A 498 -1.74 -33.90 -49.46
N SER A 499 -0.47 -33.70 -49.06
CA SER A 499 -0.04 -32.47 -48.38
C SER A 499 -0.27 -31.22 -49.24
N PHE A 500 -0.09 -31.32 -50.55
CA PHE A 500 -0.33 -30.20 -51.46
C PHE A 500 -1.83 -29.87 -51.57
N VAL A 501 -2.69 -30.89 -51.62
CA VAL A 501 -4.15 -30.69 -51.61
C VAL A 501 -4.61 -29.98 -50.33
N VAL A 502 -4.10 -30.39 -49.17
CA VAL A 502 -4.39 -29.73 -47.88
C VAL A 502 -3.91 -28.28 -47.86
N PHE A 503 -2.72 -28.01 -48.41
CA PHE A 503 -2.20 -26.64 -48.56
C PHE A 503 -3.17 -25.76 -49.36
N ILE A 504 -3.62 -26.22 -50.53
CA ILE A 504 -4.53 -25.45 -51.38
C ILE A 504 -5.87 -25.19 -50.70
N VAL A 505 -6.46 -26.22 -50.06
CA VAL A 505 -7.74 -26.07 -49.36
C VAL A 505 -7.61 -25.10 -48.17
N ALA A 506 -6.56 -25.23 -47.36
CA ALA A 506 -6.32 -24.34 -46.23
C ALA A 506 -6.06 -22.89 -46.68
N ASN A 507 -5.30 -22.70 -47.76
CA ASN A 507 -5.01 -21.38 -48.32
C ASN A 507 -6.27 -20.70 -48.89
N ASN A 508 -7.11 -21.46 -49.61
CA ASN A 508 -8.40 -20.96 -50.11
C ASN A 508 -9.36 -20.61 -48.97
N LEU A 509 -9.37 -21.40 -47.91
CA LEU A 509 -10.20 -21.13 -46.74
C LEU A 509 -9.73 -19.88 -45.99
N ALA A 510 -8.40 -19.68 -45.90
CA ALA A 510 -7.83 -18.45 -45.36
C ALA A 510 -8.26 -17.23 -46.18
N LEU A 511 -8.18 -17.31 -47.52
CA LEU A 511 -8.61 -16.26 -48.45
C LEU A 511 -10.10 -15.93 -48.35
N LEU A 512 -10.96 -16.96 -48.33
CA LEU A 512 -12.41 -16.77 -48.23
C LEU A 512 -12.80 -16.15 -46.88
N CYS A 513 -12.20 -16.61 -45.78
CA CYS A 513 -12.48 -16.06 -44.45
C CYS A 513 -11.99 -14.62 -44.33
N SER A 514 -10.82 -14.26 -44.87
CA SER A 514 -10.34 -12.87 -44.83
C SER A 514 -11.16 -11.95 -45.74
N ALA A 515 -11.62 -12.43 -46.89
CA ALA A 515 -12.55 -11.70 -47.75
C ALA A 515 -13.93 -11.48 -47.08
N LEU A 516 -14.48 -12.51 -46.41
CA LEU A 516 -15.72 -12.38 -45.63
C LEU A 516 -15.56 -11.45 -44.42
N SER A 517 -14.37 -11.42 -43.81
CA SER A 517 -14.02 -10.44 -42.77
C SER A 517 -14.11 -9.02 -43.32
N LEU A 518 -13.46 -8.74 -44.45
CA LEU A 518 -13.53 -7.42 -45.11
C LEU A 518 -14.96 -7.03 -45.48
N ALA A 519 -15.72 -7.95 -46.09
CA ALA A 519 -17.12 -7.69 -46.44
C ALA A 519 -17.97 -7.36 -45.20
N SER A 520 -17.82 -8.13 -44.12
CA SER A 520 -18.53 -7.89 -42.85
C SER A 520 -18.12 -6.57 -42.21
N LEU A 521 -16.85 -6.19 -42.35
CA LEU A 521 -16.31 -4.95 -41.84
C LEU A 521 -16.79 -3.72 -42.64
N MET A 522 -16.99 -3.88 -43.96
CA MET A 522 -17.65 -2.85 -44.77
C MET A 522 -19.06 -2.58 -44.25
N TYR A 523 -19.84 -3.63 -43.95
CA TYR A 523 -21.17 -3.48 -43.31
C TYR A 523 -21.07 -2.82 -41.92
N ALA A 524 -20.00 -3.07 -41.17
CA ALA A 524 -19.76 -2.42 -39.89
C ALA A 524 -19.38 -0.92 -40.01
N GLY A 525 -18.91 -0.47 -41.17
CA GLY A 525 -18.51 0.91 -41.44
C GLY A 525 -19.61 1.82 -41.98
N PHE A 526 -20.75 1.26 -42.43
CA PHE A 526 -21.88 2.06 -42.91
C PHE A 526 -22.63 2.69 -41.73
N THR A 527 -22.57 4.02 -41.63
CA THR A 527 -23.26 4.81 -40.59
C THR A 527 -24.77 4.90 -40.78
N SER A 528 -25.29 4.47 -41.94
CA SER A 528 -26.72 4.45 -42.25
C SER A 528 -27.47 3.22 -41.71
N ILE A 529 -26.77 2.24 -41.13
CA ILE A 529 -27.32 0.98 -40.64
C ILE A 529 -27.44 1.03 -39.11
N ASP A 530 -28.51 0.43 -38.57
CA ASP A 530 -28.72 0.31 -37.13
C ASP A 530 -27.48 -0.24 -36.39
N LEU A 531 -27.14 0.41 -35.27
CA LEU A 531 -25.98 0.07 -34.44
C LEU A 531 -25.93 -1.41 -34.02
N ARG A 532 -27.09 -2.04 -33.77
CA ARG A 532 -27.16 -3.47 -33.42
C ARG A 532 -26.71 -4.37 -34.57
N ILE A 533 -27.07 -4.04 -35.79
CA ILE A 533 -26.68 -4.81 -36.99
C ILE A 533 -25.19 -4.57 -37.25
N ARG A 534 -24.76 -3.32 -37.12
CA ARG A 534 -23.35 -2.91 -37.23
C ARG A 534 -22.43 -3.65 -36.25
N SER A 535 -22.86 -3.73 -34.98
CA SER A 535 -22.17 -4.47 -33.93
C SER A 535 -22.09 -5.98 -34.25
N LYS A 536 -23.17 -6.59 -34.72
CA LYS A 536 -23.16 -8.00 -35.15
C LYS A 536 -22.21 -8.24 -36.32
N ALA A 537 -22.22 -7.36 -37.32
CA ALA A 537 -21.32 -7.45 -38.47
C ALA A 537 -19.84 -7.31 -38.06
N PHE A 538 -19.55 -6.41 -37.12
CA PHE A 538 -18.22 -6.22 -36.55
C PHE A 538 -17.73 -7.43 -35.72
N VAL A 539 -18.59 -8.04 -34.90
CA VAL A 539 -18.24 -9.28 -34.19
C VAL A 539 -18.00 -10.42 -35.19
N LEU A 540 -18.82 -10.49 -36.23
CA LEU A 540 -18.70 -11.50 -37.29
C LEU A 540 -17.38 -11.36 -38.07
N SER A 541 -16.94 -10.13 -38.38
CA SER A 541 -15.65 -9.91 -39.06
C SER A 541 -14.48 -10.44 -38.24
N ILE A 542 -14.49 -10.26 -36.93
CA ILE A 542 -13.42 -10.73 -36.04
C ILE A 542 -13.37 -12.26 -35.97
N VAL A 543 -14.52 -12.92 -35.93
CA VAL A 543 -14.60 -14.39 -35.98
C VAL A 543 -13.99 -14.94 -37.28
N PHE A 544 -14.31 -14.32 -38.41
CA PHE A 544 -13.74 -14.71 -39.70
C PHE A 544 -12.25 -14.39 -39.81
N LEU A 545 -11.80 -13.25 -39.28
CA LEU A 545 -10.39 -12.87 -39.27
C LEU A 545 -9.54 -13.88 -38.49
N ASN A 546 -9.98 -14.26 -37.30
CA ASN A 546 -9.30 -15.28 -36.48
C ASN A 546 -9.28 -16.65 -37.17
N SER A 547 -10.37 -17.01 -37.85
CA SER A 547 -10.43 -18.25 -38.64
C SER A 547 -9.43 -18.21 -39.80
N SER A 548 -9.32 -17.08 -40.50
CA SER A 548 -8.37 -16.88 -41.60
C SER A 548 -6.92 -17.03 -41.16
N GLY A 549 -6.54 -16.38 -40.05
CA GLY A 549 -5.17 -16.48 -39.51
C GLY A 549 -4.77 -17.92 -39.17
N ARG A 550 -5.68 -18.68 -38.56
CA ARG A 550 -5.47 -20.11 -38.23
C ARG A 550 -5.32 -20.98 -39.48
N SER A 551 -6.17 -20.78 -40.48
CA SER A 551 -6.08 -21.47 -41.76
C SER A 551 -4.79 -21.13 -42.51
N MET A 552 -4.32 -19.89 -42.45
CA MET A 552 -3.08 -19.47 -43.08
C MET A 552 -1.85 -20.10 -42.43
N VAL A 553 -1.77 -20.13 -41.09
CA VAL A 553 -0.69 -20.84 -40.38
C VAL A 553 -0.67 -22.32 -40.76
N ALA A 554 -1.84 -22.95 -40.85
CA ALA A 554 -1.96 -24.34 -41.28
C ALA A 554 -1.49 -24.55 -42.73
N ALA A 555 -1.88 -23.67 -43.65
CA ALA A 555 -1.42 -23.70 -45.03
C ALA A 555 0.11 -23.63 -45.07
N PHE A 556 0.72 -22.62 -44.43
CA PHE A 556 2.18 -22.47 -44.44
C PHE A 556 2.91 -23.68 -43.86
N SER A 557 2.40 -24.24 -42.77
CA SER A 557 2.96 -25.45 -42.13
C SER A 557 2.98 -26.65 -43.06
N VAL A 558 1.84 -26.92 -43.71
CA VAL A 558 1.69 -28.07 -44.60
C VAL A 558 2.42 -27.84 -45.92
N GLY A 559 2.50 -26.59 -46.42
CA GLY A 559 3.27 -26.23 -47.60
C GLY A 559 4.77 -26.46 -47.42
N ILE A 560 5.32 -26.06 -46.27
CA ILE A 560 6.71 -26.36 -45.89
C ILE A 560 6.93 -27.86 -45.78
N TYR A 561 6.02 -28.59 -45.14
CA TYR A 561 6.11 -30.05 -45.04
C TYR A 561 6.12 -30.73 -46.41
N ALA A 562 5.27 -30.28 -47.34
CA ALA A 562 5.20 -30.83 -48.69
C ALA A 562 6.53 -30.71 -49.46
N VAL A 563 7.30 -29.65 -49.23
CA VAL A 563 8.59 -29.40 -49.90
C VAL A 563 9.76 -30.04 -49.16
N LEU A 564 9.80 -29.99 -47.83
CA LEU A 564 10.94 -30.44 -47.03
C LEU A 564 10.87 -31.91 -46.63
N ALA A 565 9.69 -32.54 -46.53
CA ALA A 565 9.58 -33.95 -46.11
C ALA A 565 10.37 -34.95 -46.98
N PRO A 566 10.53 -34.74 -48.30
CA PRO A 566 11.38 -35.61 -49.12
C PRO A 566 12.88 -35.47 -48.84
N VAL A 567 13.33 -34.29 -48.42
CA VAL A 567 14.77 -33.93 -48.33
C VAL A 567 15.29 -33.95 -46.89
N ALA A 568 14.52 -33.42 -45.95
CA ALA A 568 14.91 -33.23 -44.56
C ALA A 568 13.72 -33.41 -43.62
N ARG A 569 13.29 -34.67 -43.43
CA ARG A 569 12.14 -35.04 -42.58
C ARG A 569 12.22 -34.45 -41.17
N ALA A 570 13.41 -34.45 -40.55
CA ALA A 570 13.60 -33.90 -39.21
C ALA A 570 13.28 -32.39 -39.15
N VAL A 571 13.74 -31.61 -40.13
CA VAL A 571 13.49 -30.16 -40.20
C VAL A 571 12.01 -29.89 -40.48
N ALA A 572 11.37 -30.67 -41.36
CA ALA A 572 9.94 -30.55 -41.66
C ALA A 572 9.05 -30.85 -40.44
N LEU A 573 9.43 -31.84 -39.61
CA LEU A 573 8.70 -32.16 -38.39
C LEU A 573 8.88 -31.07 -37.31
N ILE A 574 10.08 -30.48 -37.19
CA ILE A 574 10.34 -29.37 -36.25
C ILE A 574 9.54 -28.14 -36.63
N THR A 575 9.49 -27.76 -37.91
CA THR A 575 8.72 -26.59 -38.36
C THR A 575 7.21 -26.78 -38.17
N MET A 576 6.69 -27.99 -38.39
CA MET A 576 5.32 -28.34 -38.03
C MET A 576 5.06 -28.27 -36.53
N ALA A 577 5.98 -28.76 -35.70
CA ALA A 577 5.84 -28.66 -34.25
C ALA A 577 5.80 -27.18 -33.80
N CYS A 578 6.69 -26.33 -34.31
CA CYS A 578 6.70 -24.90 -34.00
C CYS A 578 5.41 -24.19 -34.41
N SER A 579 4.83 -24.52 -35.57
CA SER A 579 3.58 -23.89 -36.01
C SER A 579 2.35 -24.41 -35.26
N THR A 580 2.37 -25.66 -34.77
CA THR A 580 1.31 -26.17 -33.89
C THR A 580 1.27 -25.45 -32.53
N ILE A 581 2.40 -24.89 -32.06
CA ILE A 581 2.42 -24.05 -30.86
C ILE A 581 1.59 -22.76 -31.07
N MET A 582 1.58 -22.19 -32.28
CA MET A 582 0.72 -21.02 -32.57
C MET A 582 -0.78 -21.38 -32.58
N LEU A 583 -1.13 -22.65 -32.78
CA LEU A 583 -2.52 -23.13 -32.67
C LEU A 583 -2.97 -23.34 -31.21
N LEU A 584 -2.04 -23.31 -30.23
CA LEU A 584 -2.38 -23.31 -28.80
C LEU A 584 -3.08 -22.02 -28.35
N ASP A 585 -3.09 -20.96 -29.18
CA ASP A 585 -3.90 -19.76 -28.99
C ASP A 585 -5.40 -20.08 -28.86
N ILE A 586 -5.88 -21.15 -29.51
CA ILE A 586 -7.26 -21.67 -29.34
C ILE A 586 -7.48 -22.11 -27.89
N GLY A 587 -6.48 -22.78 -27.30
CA GLY A 587 -6.50 -23.20 -25.90
C GLY A 587 -6.54 -22.01 -24.95
N TRP A 588 -5.80 -20.94 -25.25
CA TRP A 588 -5.86 -19.69 -24.48
C TRP A 588 -7.22 -19.01 -24.57
N PHE A 589 -7.81 -18.91 -25.76
CA PHE A 589 -9.14 -18.31 -25.96
C PHE A 589 -10.24 -19.12 -25.26
N VAL A 590 -10.22 -20.45 -25.41
CA VAL A 590 -11.13 -21.35 -24.71
C VAL A 590 -10.92 -21.26 -23.20
N TYR A 591 -9.68 -21.22 -22.73
CA TYR A 591 -9.34 -21.02 -21.32
C TYR A 591 -9.90 -19.69 -20.81
N MET A 592 -9.69 -18.56 -21.48
CA MET A 592 -10.22 -17.28 -21.02
C MET A 592 -11.76 -17.26 -21.00
N ALA A 593 -12.42 -17.90 -21.97
CA ALA A 593 -13.88 -17.98 -22.04
C ALA A 593 -14.49 -18.91 -20.97
N THR A 594 -13.75 -19.93 -20.52
CA THR A 594 -14.30 -21.01 -19.68
C THR A 594 -13.66 -21.13 -18.30
N ALA A 595 -12.44 -20.63 -18.09
CA ALA A 595 -11.69 -20.73 -16.83
C ALA A 595 -12.42 -20.03 -15.67
N ALA A 596 -13.08 -18.90 -15.97
CA ALA A 596 -13.93 -18.22 -15.02
C ALA A 596 -15.05 -19.15 -14.47
N GLN A 597 -15.57 -20.04 -15.32
CA GLN A 597 -16.66 -20.95 -14.99
C GLN A 597 -16.15 -22.30 -14.44
N LEU A 598 -14.97 -22.75 -14.86
CA LEU A 598 -14.35 -24.03 -14.47
C LEU A 598 -14.07 -24.11 -12.96
N VAL A 599 -13.68 -22.99 -12.35
CA VAL A 599 -13.36 -22.88 -10.91
C VAL A 599 -14.56 -23.22 -10.02
N HIS A 600 -15.78 -23.14 -10.55
CA HIS A 600 -17.02 -23.30 -9.79
C HIS A 600 -17.83 -24.54 -10.18
N PHE A 601 -17.23 -25.50 -10.89
CA PHE A 601 -17.91 -26.74 -11.32
C PHE A 601 -18.64 -27.45 -10.18
N ASN A 602 -18.07 -27.40 -8.97
CA ASN A 602 -18.62 -28.00 -7.76
C ASN A 602 -19.93 -27.34 -7.25
N ARG A 603 -20.28 -26.14 -7.74
CA ARG A 603 -21.54 -25.41 -7.43
C ARG A 603 -22.59 -25.52 -8.53
N LEU A 604 -22.19 -25.87 -9.76
CA LEU A 604 -23.09 -25.89 -10.90
C LEU A 604 -24.07 -27.07 -10.76
N ARG A 605 -25.38 -26.79 -10.82
CA ARG A 605 -26.40 -27.84 -10.95
C ARG A 605 -26.25 -28.51 -12.33
N MET A 606 -26.71 -29.75 -12.48
CA MET A 606 -26.63 -30.51 -13.74
C MET A 606 -27.07 -29.71 -15.00
N ARG A 607 -28.11 -28.87 -14.89
CA ARG A 607 -28.56 -28.00 -16.00
C ARG A 607 -27.55 -26.92 -16.39
N GLN A 608 -26.80 -26.38 -15.42
CA GLN A 608 -25.75 -25.39 -15.67
C GLN A 608 -24.48 -26.07 -16.21
N CYS A 609 -24.16 -27.28 -15.77
CA CYS A 609 -23.11 -28.10 -16.39
C CYS A 609 -23.40 -28.39 -17.87
N PHE A 610 -24.65 -28.70 -18.21
CA PHE A 610 -25.05 -28.90 -19.61
C PHE A 610 -24.91 -27.61 -20.43
N ARG A 611 -25.35 -26.46 -19.90
CA ARG A 611 -25.14 -25.16 -20.56
C ARG A 611 -23.66 -24.84 -20.75
N PHE A 612 -22.83 -25.11 -19.75
CA PHE A 612 -21.38 -24.95 -19.81
C PHE A 612 -20.76 -25.83 -20.90
N ALA A 613 -21.08 -27.12 -20.91
CA ALA A 613 -20.62 -28.06 -21.92
C ALA A 613 -21.06 -27.63 -23.32
N LEU A 614 -22.30 -27.17 -23.48
CA LEU A 614 -22.81 -26.64 -24.73
C LEU A 614 -22.06 -25.39 -25.19
N THR A 615 -21.77 -24.44 -24.29
CA THR A 615 -20.97 -23.26 -24.63
C THR A 615 -19.54 -23.62 -25.02
N MET A 616 -18.91 -24.56 -24.31
CA MET A 616 -17.57 -25.03 -24.63
C MET A 616 -17.52 -25.71 -25.99
N VAL A 617 -18.49 -26.60 -26.26
CA VAL A 617 -18.63 -27.27 -27.57
C VAL A 617 -18.89 -26.24 -28.68
N ALA A 618 -19.77 -25.27 -28.45
CA ALA A 618 -20.03 -24.21 -29.43
C ALA A 618 -18.77 -23.38 -29.74
N THR A 619 -18.00 -22.98 -28.74
CA THR A 619 -16.74 -22.23 -28.94
C THR A 619 -15.69 -23.06 -29.68
N LEU A 620 -15.59 -24.36 -29.37
CA LEU A 620 -14.70 -25.29 -30.08
C LEU A 620 -15.12 -25.46 -31.54
N LEU A 621 -16.42 -25.66 -31.80
CA LEU A 621 -16.96 -25.76 -33.16
C LEU A 621 -16.68 -24.49 -33.97
N VAL A 622 -16.96 -23.31 -33.42
CA VAL A 622 -16.69 -22.01 -34.06
C VAL A 622 -15.19 -21.78 -34.27
N SER A 623 -14.32 -22.36 -33.44
CA SER A 623 -12.86 -22.18 -33.57
C SER A 623 -12.20 -23.19 -34.51
N LEU A 624 -12.75 -24.40 -34.62
CA LEU A 624 -12.14 -25.53 -35.33
C LEU A 624 -12.86 -25.93 -36.62
N TRP A 625 -13.99 -25.29 -36.97
CA TRP A 625 -14.70 -25.55 -38.23
C TRP A 625 -13.80 -25.52 -39.49
N PRO A 626 -12.75 -24.68 -39.61
CA PRO A 626 -11.94 -24.66 -40.82
C PRO A 626 -11.16 -25.96 -41.01
N TYR A 627 -10.72 -26.56 -39.90
CA TYR A 627 -10.01 -27.85 -39.90
C TYR A 627 -10.96 -29.02 -40.18
N ALA A 628 -12.20 -28.95 -39.71
CA ALA A 628 -13.21 -29.95 -40.04
C ALA A 628 -13.46 -30.00 -41.56
N ILE A 629 -13.50 -28.84 -42.21
CA ILE A 629 -13.66 -28.75 -43.68
C ILE A 629 -12.43 -29.33 -44.39
N THR A 630 -11.21 -28.97 -43.99
CA THR A 630 -9.98 -29.47 -44.64
C THR A 630 -9.86 -30.99 -44.53
N VAL A 631 -10.16 -31.55 -43.36
CA VAL A 631 -10.14 -33.02 -43.13
C VAL A 631 -11.24 -33.72 -43.94
N SER A 632 -12.44 -33.16 -43.99
CA SER A 632 -13.56 -33.75 -44.75
C SER A 632 -13.25 -33.82 -46.25
N ILE A 633 -12.67 -32.75 -46.80
CA ILE A 633 -12.25 -32.71 -48.21
C ILE A 633 -11.13 -33.72 -48.47
N LEU A 634 -10.16 -33.89 -47.56
CA LEU A 634 -9.10 -34.89 -47.68
C LEU A 634 -9.65 -36.33 -47.67
N ILE A 635 -10.61 -36.61 -46.78
CA ILE A 635 -11.27 -37.93 -46.73
C ILE A 635 -12.01 -38.18 -48.04
N TYR A 636 -12.72 -37.18 -48.54
CA TYR A 636 -13.42 -37.26 -49.82
C TYR A 636 -12.45 -37.54 -50.99
N THR A 637 -11.36 -36.79 -51.12
CA THR A 637 -10.38 -37.03 -52.20
C THR A 637 -9.72 -38.41 -52.10
N ARG A 638 -9.49 -38.91 -50.88
CA ARG A 638 -8.95 -40.26 -50.64
C ARG A 638 -9.93 -41.37 -51.00
N ILE A 639 -11.22 -41.21 -50.70
CA ILE A 639 -12.25 -42.22 -50.98
C ILE A 639 -12.55 -42.30 -52.47
N TYR A 640 -12.62 -41.16 -53.17
CA TYR A 640 -13.02 -41.09 -54.57
C TYR A 640 -11.86 -41.14 -55.57
N GLY A 641 -10.61 -41.28 -55.11
CA GLY A 641 -9.44 -41.47 -55.97
C GLY A 641 -9.20 -40.33 -56.97
N ILE A 642 -9.61 -39.11 -56.62
CA ILE A 642 -9.43 -37.93 -57.47
C ILE A 642 -7.96 -37.50 -57.35
N HIS A 643 -7.15 -37.90 -58.33
CA HIS A 643 -5.70 -37.64 -58.42
C HIS A 643 -5.37 -36.43 -59.31
#